data_AF-A0A0A2MH48-F1
#
_entry.id   AF-A0A0A2MH48-F1
#
_cell.length_a   1.000
_cell.length_b   1.000
_cell.length_c   1.000
_cell.angle_alpha   90.00
_cell.angle_beta   90.00
_cell.angle_gamma   90.00
#
_symmetry.space_group_name_H-M   'P 1'
#
loop_
_entity.id
_entity.type
_entity.pdbx_description
1 polymer ?
#
loop_
_entity_poly.entity_id
_entity_poly.type
_entity_poly.pdbx_seq_one_letter_code
_entity_poly.pdbx_strand_id
1 'polypeptide(L)'
;MYLFVETKRGMKKILQFIVLLTILTVKGQDRHPMYFLEFKLMEANKQALFDIGPYFDDKSIIVENLGYHRLQPSVAQVSKRIVDENTLFTKTEILVDTATTAQFLGFLNKNNDKIVFSDLANAFLITPLEKREIRYQVRQVPTVRMAELKAKSAQLFTPQWVVFNQIDSLIKKKNPKALLLIASELFKKRYRYDRHYFNYEEFTSLLEHLTGTVIGVEDERKEISWHIDEDFEPNSKLNLLIYFSKYYKQYKWDDKKGIFNNAGQTLLPFSKEAALFSQLSSNDSTIAINAFIELTNSNVNEVTKLAKEYDESSISFNYTLPGFAYRFLQQLVKLTAYCRANGIDLTYTPTLRADIELLKTDLSFKERRAIENRLINGLTLDTVTAFEYWSLIYEKNGSLSYSAGRIVDVFYSGQWDKMLADKKQTNLFLKKAILFKRLYINGVCYNYRAKFAGASAQILSLFDDYNTTDDDIKYMASLIRPLQTQEYKVYPVHPLDTTQYYVRGLELKLKDALKGWADTEEQMDTLEGLVSQISYSQIGTVLKLMDKVTFTKPYDAYSFLDRDFGFFWINEPQDPAVRRQFMDNYNQYSEFELYSYYLCEAGIDYKNSNGSLNYDKIYDLIKYGETEMLAGGGPALVNETYALIKLLEITFKTTLDLSSKYCSSQNMYNCHVVKKVKAWSHYLTNNNLLQLPHNEPVSFNAFNH
;
A
#
# COMPACT_ATOMS: atom_id res chain seq x y z
N MET A 1 -28.13 -34.05 -34.16
CA MET A 1 -29.60 -33.90 -34.27
C MET A 1 -30.27 -35.12 -33.65
N TYR A 2 -30.29 -35.17 -32.31
CA TYR A 2 -31.07 -36.05 -31.41
C TYR A 2 -30.48 -35.82 -30.02
N LEU A 3 -30.90 -34.72 -29.36
CA LEU A 3 -30.72 -34.36 -27.94
C LEU A 3 -31.05 -32.86 -27.80
N PHE A 4 -32.29 -32.46 -28.08
CA PHE A 4 -32.73 -31.06 -27.89
C PHE A 4 -34.25 -30.97 -27.73
N VAL A 5 -34.83 -31.66 -26.74
CA VAL A 5 -36.26 -31.48 -26.41
C VAL A 5 -36.57 -31.35 -24.91
N GLU A 6 -35.67 -31.70 -23.97
CA GLU A 6 -36.05 -31.70 -22.53
C GLU A 6 -35.53 -30.55 -21.65
N THR A 7 -34.91 -29.49 -22.18
CA THR A 7 -34.37 -28.40 -21.34
C THR A 7 -35.30 -27.18 -21.15
N LYS A 8 -36.43 -27.09 -21.87
CA LYS A 8 -37.32 -25.91 -21.77
C LYS A 8 -38.22 -25.88 -20.52
N ARG A 9 -38.46 -27.02 -19.85
CA ARG A 9 -39.34 -27.07 -18.67
C ARG A 9 -38.59 -26.86 -17.33
N GLY A 10 -37.31 -27.21 -17.27
CA GLY A 10 -36.43 -26.98 -16.11
C GLY A 10 -35.95 -25.53 -15.97
N MET A 11 -35.63 -24.87 -17.09
CA MET A 11 -35.17 -23.47 -17.09
C MET A 11 -36.24 -22.48 -16.63
N LYS A 12 -37.53 -22.75 -16.86
CA LYS A 12 -38.60 -21.84 -16.42
C LYS A 12 -38.78 -21.87 -14.89
N LYS A 13 -38.52 -23.02 -14.25
CA LYS A 13 -38.52 -23.14 -12.78
C LYS A 13 -37.24 -22.59 -12.17
N ILE A 14 -36.07 -22.76 -12.79
CA ILE A 14 -34.81 -22.18 -12.31
C ILE A 14 -34.81 -20.65 -12.48
N LEU A 15 -35.38 -20.11 -13.56
CA LEU A 15 -35.53 -18.67 -13.74
C LEU A 15 -36.57 -18.08 -12.78
N GLN A 16 -37.66 -18.80 -12.47
CA GLN A 16 -38.59 -18.41 -11.40
C GLN A 16 -37.99 -18.55 -10.00
N PHE A 17 -37.06 -19.49 -9.79
CA PHE A 17 -36.35 -19.67 -8.51
C PHE A 17 -35.23 -18.64 -8.32
N ILE A 18 -34.53 -18.23 -9.38
CA ILE A 18 -33.53 -17.15 -9.38
C ILE A 18 -34.21 -15.78 -9.25
N VAL A 19 -35.38 -15.58 -9.88
CA VAL A 19 -36.20 -14.38 -9.66
C VAL A 19 -36.85 -14.39 -8.26
N LEU A 20 -37.14 -15.55 -7.66
CA LEU A 20 -37.53 -15.63 -6.24
C LEU A 20 -36.34 -15.42 -5.29
N LEU A 21 -35.12 -15.81 -5.67
CA LEU A 21 -33.91 -15.65 -4.85
C LEU A 21 -33.34 -14.23 -4.89
N THR A 22 -33.58 -13.45 -5.95
CA THR A 22 -33.33 -11.99 -5.92
C THR A 22 -34.43 -11.22 -5.19
N ILE A 23 -35.60 -11.82 -4.98
CA ILE A 23 -36.67 -11.29 -4.12
C ILE A 23 -36.52 -11.75 -2.65
N LEU A 24 -35.67 -12.74 -2.37
CA LEU A 24 -35.19 -13.06 -1.01
C LEU A 24 -34.06 -12.10 -0.59
N THR A 25 -34.33 -10.80 -0.72
CA THR A 25 -33.58 -9.79 0.02
C THR A 25 -34.00 -9.89 1.48
N VAL A 26 -33.03 -10.17 2.35
CA VAL A 26 -32.99 -9.87 3.79
C VAL A 26 -34.37 -9.58 4.40
N LYS A 27 -35.08 -10.64 4.82
CA LYS A 27 -36.20 -10.53 5.76
C LYS A 27 -35.67 -10.01 7.09
N GLY A 28 -35.52 -8.70 7.22
CA GLY A 28 -34.97 -8.04 8.41
C GLY A 28 -34.94 -6.51 8.38
N GLN A 29 -35.56 -5.85 7.41
CA GLN A 29 -35.77 -4.40 7.41
C GLN A 29 -37.19 -4.10 6.92
N ASP A 30 -38.08 -3.72 7.82
CA ASP A 30 -39.27 -2.96 7.45
C ASP A 30 -38.78 -1.65 6.82
N ARG A 31 -38.72 -1.61 5.49
CA ARG A 31 -38.26 -0.42 4.78
C ARG A 31 -39.22 0.71 5.11
N HIS A 32 -38.71 1.71 5.83
CA HIS A 32 -39.43 2.95 6.11
C HIS A 32 -40.11 3.47 4.83
N PRO A 33 -41.35 4.02 4.89
CA PRO A 33 -42.11 4.42 3.69
C PRO A 33 -41.36 5.31 2.69
N MET A 34 -40.34 6.06 3.15
CA MET A 34 -39.48 6.88 2.30
C MET A 34 -38.74 6.12 1.20
N TYR A 35 -38.31 4.86 1.43
CA TYR A 35 -37.63 4.10 0.38
C TYR A 35 -38.57 3.71 -0.77
N PHE A 36 -39.87 3.63 -0.50
CA PHE A 36 -40.87 3.49 -1.56
C PHE A 36 -41.03 4.79 -2.36
N LEU A 37 -40.85 5.95 -1.71
CA LEU A 37 -40.84 7.25 -2.40
C LEU A 37 -39.60 7.40 -3.28
N GLU A 38 -38.43 6.92 -2.84
CA GLU A 38 -37.22 6.86 -3.69
C GLU A 38 -37.49 6.11 -5.00
N PHE A 39 -38.09 4.92 -4.91
CA PHE A 39 -38.47 4.13 -6.09
C PHE A 39 -39.42 4.90 -7.02
N LYS A 40 -40.46 5.53 -6.46
CA LYS A 40 -41.40 6.37 -7.23
C LYS A 40 -40.71 7.54 -7.92
N LEU A 41 -39.74 8.19 -7.27
CA LEU A 41 -38.97 9.27 -7.87
C LEU A 41 -38.20 8.79 -9.11
N MET A 42 -37.63 7.59 -9.05
CA MET A 42 -36.93 6.97 -10.19
C MET A 42 -37.88 6.56 -11.33
N GLU A 43 -39.18 6.36 -11.04
CA GLU A 43 -40.22 6.11 -12.05
C GLU A 43 -40.87 7.40 -12.57
N ALA A 44 -40.20 8.54 -12.44
CA ALA A 44 -40.69 9.85 -12.87
C ALA A 44 -41.98 10.33 -12.17
N ASN A 45 -42.33 9.77 -11.01
CA ASN A 45 -43.50 10.20 -10.26
C ASN A 45 -43.22 11.50 -9.49
N LYS A 46 -43.57 12.63 -10.09
CA LYS A 46 -43.38 13.97 -9.49
C LYS A 46 -44.06 14.11 -8.12
N GLN A 47 -45.19 13.45 -7.90
CA GLN A 47 -45.92 13.54 -6.62
C GLN A 47 -45.05 13.04 -5.45
N ALA A 48 -44.13 12.10 -5.69
CA ALA A 48 -43.23 11.61 -4.65
C ALA A 48 -42.29 12.70 -4.10
N LEU A 49 -42.01 13.78 -4.84
CA LEU A 49 -41.28 14.95 -4.32
C LEU A 49 -42.11 15.67 -3.23
N PHE A 50 -43.42 15.77 -3.41
CA PHE A 50 -44.30 16.38 -2.41
C PHE A 50 -44.51 15.43 -1.23
N ASP A 51 -44.66 14.13 -1.50
CA ASP A 51 -44.91 13.12 -0.47
C ASP A 51 -43.69 12.91 0.45
N ILE A 52 -42.46 13.15 -0.05
CA ILE A 52 -41.24 13.03 0.76
C ILE A 52 -40.95 14.30 1.60
N GLY A 53 -41.51 15.45 1.19
CA GLY A 53 -41.28 16.73 1.84
C GLY A 53 -41.58 16.76 3.35
N PRO A 54 -42.67 16.16 3.86
CA PRO A 54 -42.98 16.11 5.29
C PRO A 54 -41.91 15.45 6.17
N TYR A 55 -40.99 14.66 5.61
CA TYR A 55 -39.93 13.99 6.35
C TYR A 55 -38.69 14.87 6.58
N PHE A 56 -38.60 16.05 5.96
CA PHE A 56 -37.40 16.91 5.99
C PHE A 56 -37.02 17.45 7.38
N ASP A 57 -37.97 17.50 8.31
CA ASP A 57 -37.74 17.91 9.70
C ASP A 57 -37.92 16.75 10.71
N ASP A 58 -38.11 15.52 10.23
CA ASP A 58 -38.33 14.35 11.08
C ASP A 58 -37.01 13.88 11.73
N LYS A 59 -36.93 14.01 13.05
CA LYS A 59 -35.74 13.69 13.85
C LYS A 59 -35.71 12.24 14.34
N SER A 60 -36.71 11.43 14.02
CA SER A 60 -36.71 10.01 14.37
C SER A 60 -35.50 9.31 13.73
N ILE A 61 -34.90 8.38 14.47
CA ILE A 61 -33.70 7.66 14.04
C ILE A 61 -34.12 6.34 13.39
N ILE A 62 -33.55 6.04 12.23
CA ILE A 62 -33.67 4.74 11.58
C ILE A 62 -32.32 4.06 11.51
N VAL A 63 -32.32 2.76 11.25
CA VAL A 63 -31.07 1.97 11.10
C VAL A 63 -30.87 1.66 9.62
N GLU A 64 -29.78 2.15 9.05
CA GLU A 64 -29.32 1.77 7.72
C GLU A 64 -28.07 0.91 7.83
N ASN A 65 -27.96 -0.10 6.97
CA ASN A 65 -26.74 -0.91 6.86
C ASN A 65 -26.01 -0.50 5.58
N LEU A 66 -24.69 -0.38 5.64
CA LEU A 66 -23.79 -0.16 4.50
C LEU A 66 -22.65 -1.17 4.59
N GLY A 67 -22.83 -2.33 3.95
CA GLY A 67 -21.95 -3.48 4.17
C GLY A 67 -21.98 -3.94 5.63
N TYR A 68 -20.84 -3.90 6.32
CA TYR A 68 -20.72 -4.22 7.75
C TYR A 68 -20.96 -3.03 8.68
N HIS A 69 -21.12 -1.82 8.14
CA HIS A 69 -21.39 -0.62 8.94
C HIS A 69 -22.89 -0.53 9.27
N ARG A 70 -23.19 -0.29 10.55
CA ARG A 70 -24.54 0.03 11.04
C ARG A 70 -24.64 1.53 11.30
N LEU A 71 -25.37 2.24 10.45
CA LEU A 71 -25.61 3.68 10.56
C LEU A 71 -26.93 3.94 11.29
N GLN A 72 -27.01 5.07 11.98
CA GLN A 72 -28.21 5.52 12.69
C GLN A 72 -28.60 6.96 12.30
N PRO A 73 -28.90 7.22 11.01
CA PRO A 73 -29.30 8.55 10.58
C PRO A 73 -30.72 8.88 11.03
N SER A 74 -31.02 10.18 11.07
CA SER A 74 -32.40 10.66 11.16
C SER A 74 -33.17 10.45 9.86
N VAL A 75 -34.49 10.33 9.96
CA VAL A 75 -35.41 10.29 8.83
C VAL A 75 -35.20 11.50 7.90
N ALA A 76 -35.00 12.70 8.47
CA ALA A 76 -34.66 13.91 7.74
C ALA A 76 -33.37 13.81 6.91
N GLN A 77 -32.30 13.22 7.46
CA GLN A 77 -31.04 13.03 6.72
C GLN A 77 -31.25 12.09 5.53
N VAL A 78 -32.02 11.02 5.72
CA VAL A 78 -32.31 10.04 4.66
C VAL A 78 -33.24 10.62 3.60
N SER A 79 -34.27 11.39 3.97
CA SER A 79 -35.18 12.02 3.02
C SER A 79 -34.46 13.03 2.12
N LYS A 80 -33.57 13.84 2.70
CA LYS A 80 -32.77 14.84 1.97
C LYS A 80 -31.82 14.16 1.00
N ARG A 81 -31.11 13.11 1.44
CA ARG A 81 -30.26 12.29 0.57
C ARG A 81 -31.06 11.68 -0.59
N ILE A 82 -32.24 11.11 -0.34
CA ILE A 82 -33.10 10.56 -1.40
C ILE A 82 -33.48 11.63 -2.44
N VAL A 83 -33.80 12.85 -1.99
CA VAL A 83 -34.10 13.97 -2.90
C VAL A 83 -32.84 14.38 -3.67
N ASP A 84 -31.68 14.50 -3.01
CA ASP A 84 -30.42 14.84 -3.68
C ASP A 84 -30.01 13.81 -4.74
N GLU A 85 -30.21 12.52 -4.46
CA GLU A 85 -29.88 11.44 -5.39
C GLU A 85 -30.82 11.37 -6.62
N ASN A 86 -32.04 11.90 -6.51
CA ASN A 86 -33.10 11.80 -7.52
C ASN A 86 -33.52 13.14 -8.13
N THR A 87 -32.84 14.22 -7.75
CA THR A 87 -33.03 15.55 -8.34
C THR A 87 -31.68 16.13 -8.75
N LEU A 88 -31.71 17.09 -9.65
CA LEU A 88 -30.54 17.84 -10.09
C LEU A 88 -30.77 19.34 -9.90
N PHE A 89 -31.46 19.74 -8.84
CA PHE A 89 -31.64 21.15 -8.56
C PHE A 89 -30.29 21.82 -8.31
N THR A 90 -30.08 23.01 -8.86
CA THR A 90 -28.84 23.76 -8.65
C THR A 90 -28.83 24.34 -7.24
N LYS A 91 -27.64 24.60 -6.70
CA LYS A 91 -27.51 25.28 -5.38
C LYS A 91 -28.14 26.68 -5.36
N THR A 92 -28.34 27.31 -6.52
CA THR A 92 -29.04 28.59 -6.68
C THR A 92 -30.56 28.43 -6.74
N GLU A 93 -31.06 27.24 -7.07
CA GLU A 93 -32.49 26.89 -7.04
C GLU A 93 -32.92 26.50 -5.61
N ILE A 94 -32.19 25.58 -4.96
CA ILE A 94 -32.41 25.15 -3.58
C ILE A 94 -31.16 24.46 -3.00
N LEU A 95 -30.95 24.61 -1.68
CA LEU A 95 -30.02 23.82 -0.88
C LEU A 95 -30.81 22.77 -0.11
N VAL A 96 -30.91 21.55 -0.64
CA VAL A 96 -31.76 20.47 -0.11
C VAL A 96 -31.29 19.99 1.26
N ASP A 97 -29.97 19.85 1.45
CA ASP A 97 -29.30 19.43 2.69
C ASP A 97 -29.73 20.25 3.92
N THR A 98 -29.96 21.55 3.73
CA THR A 98 -30.29 22.53 4.77
C THR A 98 -31.74 22.96 4.77
N ALA A 99 -32.54 22.56 3.76
CA ALA A 99 -33.94 22.92 3.69
C ALA A 99 -34.76 22.28 4.82
N THR A 100 -35.71 23.05 5.36
CA THR A 100 -36.82 22.58 6.19
C THR A 100 -37.98 22.09 5.32
N THR A 101 -38.94 21.38 5.91
CA THR A 101 -40.18 20.95 5.23
C THR A 101 -40.89 22.13 4.56
N ALA A 102 -41.04 23.24 5.28
CA ALA A 102 -41.73 24.43 4.78
C ALA A 102 -40.98 25.06 3.58
N GLN A 103 -39.65 25.15 3.67
CA GLN A 103 -38.83 25.69 2.58
C GLN A 103 -38.87 24.79 1.35
N PHE A 104 -38.75 23.47 1.53
CA PHE A 104 -38.75 22.51 0.44
C PHE A 104 -40.12 22.45 -0.26
N LEU A 105 -41.21 22.31 0.48
CA LEU A 105 -42.57 22.31 -0.09
C LEU A 105 -42.92 23.67 -0.72
N GLY A 106 -42.49 24.77 -0.12
CA GLY A 106 -42.63 26.11 -0.70
C GLY A 106 -41.90 26.24 -2.05
N PHE A 107 -40.68 25.71 -2.14
CA PHE A 107 -39.91 25.62 -3.38
C PHE A 107 -40.61 24.77 -4.45
N LEU A 108 -41.12 23.59 -4.09
CA LEU A 108 -41.83 22.70 -5.02
C LEU A 108 -43.11 23.35 -5.54
N ASN A 109 -43.92 23.96 -4.67
CA ASN A 109 -45.14 24.65 -5.09
C ASN A 109 -44.86 25.82 -6.03
N LYS A 110 -43.82 26.62 -5.74
CA LYS A 110 -43.42 27.77 -6.57
C LYS A 110 -42.94 27.37 -7.97
N ASN A 111 -42.40 26.16 -8.12
CA ASN A 111 -41.75 25.70 -9.36
C ASN A 111 -42.40 24.46 -9.98
N ASN A 112 -43.61 24.08 -9.57
CA ASN A 112 -44.24 22.81 -9.94
C ASN A 112 -44.36 22.62 -11.47
N ASP A 113 -44.66 23.71 -12.19
CA ASP A 113 -44.75 23.79 -13.65
C ASP A 113 -43.38 23.68 -14.35
N LYS A 114 -42.30 24.05 -13.66
CA LYS A 114 -40.93 24.05 -14.18
C LYS A 114 -40.17 22.77 -13.90
N ILE A 115 -40.55 22.04 -12.84
CA ILE A 115 -39.93 20.76 -12.50
C ILE A 115 -40.29 19.72 -13.55
N VAL A 116 -39.29 19.19 -14.24
CA VAL A 116 -39.46 18.15 -15.27
C VAL A 116 -38.59 16.95 -14.94
N PHE A 117 -39.06 15.75 -15.29
CA PHE A 117 -38.23 14.56 -15.22
C PHE A 117 -37.36 14.45 -16.47
N SER A 118 -36.07 14.18 -16.30
CA SER A 118 -35.14 13.99 -17.40
C SER A 118 -34.86 12.50 -17.62
N ASP A 119 -35.33 11.96 -18.73
CA ASP A 119 -35.04 10.57 -19.13
C ASP A 119 -33.54 10.33 -19.36
N LEU A 120 -32.76 11.38 -19.66
CA LEU A 120 -31.31 11.29 -19.81
C LEU A 120 -30.60 11.13 -18.46
N ALA A 121 -31.09 11.82 -17.42
CA ALA A 121 -30.46 11.79 -16.12
C ALA A 121 -31.09 10.77 -15.13
N ASN A 122 -32.32 10.32 -15.41
CA ASN A 122 -33.18 9.62 -14.45
C ASN A 122 -33.24 10.39 -13.12
N ALA A 123 -33.68 11.65 -13.22
CA ALA A 123 -33.78 12.61 -12.12
C ALA A 123 -34.69 13.79 -12.50
N PHE A 124 -35.26 14.48 -11.51
CA PHE A 124 -35.99 15.73 -11.70
C PHE A 124 -35.06 16.93 -11.78
N LEU A 125 -35.39 17.90 -12.62
CA LEU A 125 -34.63 19.14 -12.78
C LEU A 125 -35.54 20.33 -13.11
N ILE A 126 -35.06 21.54 -12.83
CA ILE A 126 -35.64 22.79 -13.32
C ILE A 126 -34.77 23.32 -14.46
N THR A 127 -33.48 23.55 -14.20
CA THR A 127 -32.53 23.97 -15.25
C THR A 127 -32.17 22.80 -16.19
N PRO A 128 -32.53 22.85 -17.49
CA PRO A 128 -32.18 21.82 -18.48
C PRO A 128 -30.68 21.59 -18.57
N LEU A 129 -30.27 20.35 -18.85
CA LEU A 129 -28.85 19.95 -18.89
C LEU A 129 -28.04 20.84 -19.86
N GLU A 130 -28.56 21.09 -21.05
CA GLU A 130 -27.90 21.88 -22.09
C GLU A 130 -27.75 23.38 -21.74
N LYS A 131 -28.45 23.86 -20.70
CA LYS A 131 -28.34 25.24 -20.21
C LYS A 131 -27.40 25.38 -19.01
N ARG A 132 -26.83 24.28 -18.49
CA ARG A 132 -25.95 24.30 -17.31
C ARG A 132 -24.52 24.62 -17.69
N GLU A 133 -23.87 25.48 -16.93
CA GLU A 133 -22.45 25.76 -17.10
C GLU A 133 -21.59 24.57 -16.67
N ILE A 134 -20.51 24.32 -17.42
CA ILE A 134 -19.53 23.27 -17.13
C ILE A 134 -18.13 23.78 -17.43
N ARG A 135 -17.18 23.34 -16.62
CA ARG A 135 -15.75 23.44 -16.92
C ARG A 135 -15.31 22.09 -17.49
N TYR A 136 -14.69 22.12 -18.66
CA TYR A 136 -14.20 20.92 -19.32
C TYR A 136 -12.91 21.19 -20.07
N GLN A 137 -12.14 20.12 -20.29
CA GLN A 137 -10.98 20.09 -21.15
C GLN A 137 -11.04 18.81 -22.00
N VAL A 138 -10.26 18.79 -23.08
CA VAL A 138 -10.30 17.70 -24.05
C VAL A 138 -8.89 17.37 -24.41
N ARG A 139 -8.52 16.08 -24.35
CA ARG A 139 -7.22 15.60 -24.83
C ARG A 139 -7.42 14.44 -25.79
N GLN A 140 -6.43 14.20 -26.63
CA GLN A 140 -6.45 13.04 -27.53
C GLN A 140 -6.27 11.74 -26.72
N VAL A 141 -6.93 10.66 -27.13
CA VAL A 141 -6.66 9.32 -26.58
C VAL A 141 -5.25 8.88 -27.00
N PRO A 142 -4.40 8.41 -26.08
CA PRO A 142 -3.05 7.95 -26.39
C PRO A 142 -3.05 6.82 -27.41
N THR A 143 -2.01 6.74 -28.25
CA THR A 143 -1.91 5.70 -29.30
C THR A 143 -2.01 4.28 -28.72
N VAL A 144 -1.38 4.02 -27.57
CA VAL A 144 -1.42 2.71 -26.88
C VAL A 144 -2.85 2.39 -26.42
N ARG A 145 -3.48 3.28 -25.65
CA ARG A 145 -4.88 3.14 -25.22
C ARG A 145 -5.83 2.97 -26.41
N MET A 146 -5.63 3.73 -27.49
CA MET A 146 -6.44 3.61 -28.70
C MET A 146 -6.28 2.23 -29.36
N ALA A 147 -5.08 1.66 -29.36
CA ALA A 147 -4.85 0.29 -29.86
C ALA A 147 -5.56 -0.75 -28.98
N GLU A 148 -5.52 -0.59 -27.66
CA GLU A 148 -6.26 -1.44 -26.71
C GLU A 148 -7.77 -1.37 -26.92
N LEU A 149 -8.32 -0.15 -27.03
CA LEU A 149 -9.75 0.08 -27.29
C LEU A 149 -10.18 -0.55 -28.62
N LYS A 150 -9.35 -0.47 -29.66
CA LYS A 150 -9.58 -1.15 -30.94
C LYS A 150 -9.57 -2.67 -30.79
N ALA A 151 -8.63 -3.22 -30.03
CA ALA A 151 -8.58 -4.66 -29.75
C ALA A 151 -9.80 -5.13 -28.93
N LYS A 152 -10.32 -4.30 -28.03
CA LYS A 152 -11.53 -4.56 -27.23
C LYS A 152 -12.84 -4.17 -27.92
N SER A 153 -12.80 -3.64 -29.14
CA SER A 153 -13.98 -3.04 -29.81
C SER A 153 -15.21 -3.95 -29.80
N ALA A 154 -15.07 -5.24 -30.14
CA ALA A 154 -16.19 -6.19 -30.10
C ALA A 154 -16.84 -6.33 -28.71
N GLN A 155 -16.05 -6.26 -27.65
CA GLN A 155 -16.54 -6.30 -26.26
C GLN A 155 -17.21 -4.99 -25.85
N LEU A 156 -16.80 -3.85 -26.42
CA LEU A 156 -17.41 -2.54 -26.11
C LEU A 156 -18.80 -2.35 -26.76
N PHE A 157 -19.11 -3.06 -27.86
CA PHE A 157 -20.39 -2.92 -28.57
C PHE A 157 -21.46 -3.96 -28.18
N THR A 158 -21.11 -4.96 -27.36
CA THR A 158 -21.99 -6.07 -26.96
C THR A 158 -22.65 -5.97 -25.57
N PRO A 159 -22.30 -5.05 -24.64
CA PRO A 159 -22.97 -5.00 -23.35
C PRO A 159 -24.48 -4.79 -23.48
N GLN A 160 -25.25 -5.40 -22.59
CA GLN A 160 -26.72 -5.37 -22.65
C GLN A 160 -27.30 -3.95 -22.67
N TRP A 161 -26.70 -3.01 -21.92
CA TRP A 161 -27.16 -1.62 -21.90
C TRP A 161 -26.96 -0.90 -23.25
N VAL A 162 -25.96 -1.30 -24.06
CA VAL A 162 -25.76 -0.74 -25.40
C VAL A 162 -26.92 -1.14 -26.31
N VAL A 163 -27.31 -2.42 -26.27
CA VAL A 163 -28.39 -2.97 -27.10
C VAL A 163 -29.76 -2.48 -26.64
N PHE A 164 -30.05 -2.56 -25.32
CA PHE A 164 -31.35 -2.15 -24.78
C PHE A 164 -31.65 -0.67 -25.03
N ASN A 165 -30.62 0.19 -25.00
CA ASN A 165 -30.77 1.62 -25.27
C ASN A 165 -30.58 1.99 -26.75
N GLN A 166 -30.51 1.00 -27.66
CA GLN A 166 -30.35 1.18 -29.12
C GLN A 166 -29.11 2.00 -29.53
N ILE A 167 -28.08 2.01 -28.69
CA ILE A 167 -26.85 2.75 -28.92
C ILE A 167 -26.08 2.14 -30.09
N ASP A 168 -26.04 0.81 -30.17
CA ASP A 168 -25.44 0.08 -31.31
C ASP A 168 -26.07 0.50 -32.65
N SER A 169 -27.39 0.68 -32.67
CA SER A 169 -28.16 1.06 -33.84
C SER A 169 -27.89 2.50 -34.26
N LEU A 170 -27.68 3.40 -33.30
CA LEU A 170 -27.27 4.78 -33.58
C LEU A 170 -25.84 4.85 -34.12
N ILE A 171 -24.93 4.05 -33.58
CA ILE A 171 -23.53 3.96 -34.03
C ILE A 171 -23.48 3.44 -35.48
N LYS A 172 -24.22 2.35 -35.79
CA LYS A 172 -24.35 1.83 -37.16
C LYS A 172 -24.89 2.88 -38.14
N LYS A 173 -25.82 3.73 -37.67
CA LYS A 173 -26.38 4.87 -38.43
C LYS A 173 -25.48 6.11 -38.43
N LYS A 174 -24.29 6.05 -37.82
CA LYS A 174 -23.34 7.16 -37.69
C LYS A 174 -23.98 8.40 -37.06
N ASN A 175 -24.89 8.18 -36.11
CA ASN A 175 -25.64 9.25 -35.45
C ASN A 175 -24.95 9.63 -34.12
N PRO A 176 -24.48 10.88 -33.96
CA PRO A 176 -23.73 11.30 -32.76
C PRO A 176 -24.59 11.33 -31.50
N LYS A 177 -25.92 11.17 -31.59
CA LYS A 177 -26.80 10.96 -30.43
C LYS A 177 -26.38 9.74 -29.60
N ALA A 178 -25.68 8.77 -30.21
CA ALA A 178 -25.07 7.66 -29.48
C ALA A 178 -24.17 8.15 -28.32
N LEU A 179 -23.35 9.18 -28.55
CA LEU A 179 -22.44 9.72 -27.53
C LEU A 179 -23.20 10.28 -26.32
N LEU A 180 -24.28 11.01 -26.57
CA LEU A 180 -25.17 11.50 -25.52
C LEU A 180 -25.82 10.37 -24.73
N LEU A 181 -26.28 9.31 -25.41
CA LEU A 181 -26.92 8.18 -24.71
C LEU A 181 -25.92 7.39 -23.88
N ILE A 182 -24.67 7.23 -24.33
CA ILE A 182 -23.63 6.58 -23.52
C ILE A 182 -23.37 7.36 -22.22
N ALA A 183 -23.19 8.68 -22.32
CA ALA A 183 -23.00 9.53 -21.13
C ALA A 183 -24.24 9.54 -20.20
N SER A 184 -25.43 9.44 -20.79
CA SER A 184 -26.70 9.30 -20.05
C SER A 184 -26.72 7.99 -19.25
N GLU A 185 -26.40 6.86 -19.87
CA GLU A 185 -26.38 5.58 -19.18
C GLU A 185 -25.33 5.51 -18.06
N LEU A 186 -24.14 6.09 -18.28
CA LEU A 186 -23.13 6.26 -17.24
C LEU A 186 -23.70 6.99 -16.01
N PHE A 187 -24.35 8.15 -16.22
CA PHE A 187 -24.90 8.92 -15.12
C PHE A 187 -26.12 8.25 -14.45
N LYS A 188 -26.93 7.49 -15.18
CA LYS A 188 -28.04 6.72 -14.58
C LYS A 188 -27.56 5.64 -13.62
N LYS A 189 -26.37 5.08 -13.90
CA LYS A 189 -25.68 4.09 -13.07
C LYS A 189 -24.91 4.69 -11.90
N ARG A 190 -24.92 6.02 -11.72
CA ARG A 190 -24.29 6.72 -10.59
C ARG A 190 -24.57 6.05 -9.25
N TYR A 191 -23.64 6.26 -8.32
CA TYR A 191 -23.84 5.90 -6.93
C TYR A 191 -25.14 6.50 -6.39
N ARG A 192 -25.93 5.65 -5.74
CA ARG A 192 -27.00 5.99 -4.81
C ARG A 192 -26.79 5.12 -3.58
N TYR A 193 -27.30 5.52 -2.43
CA TYR A 193 -27.12 4.76 -1.20
C TYR A 193 -27.47 3.26 -1.39
N ASP A 194 -26.54 2.37 -1.04
CA ASP A 194 -26.63 0.91 -1.19
C ASP A 194 -26.85 0.41 -2.64
N ARG A 195 -26.55 1.24 -3.64
CA ARG A 195 -26.62 0.88 -5.07
C ARG A 195 -25.31 1.23 -5.75
N HIS A 196 -24.55 0.19 -6.02
CA HIS A 196 -23.22 0.29 -6.61
C HIS A 196 -23.22 -0.28 -8.03
N TYR A 197 -22.38 0.29 -8.87
CA TYR A 197 -22.05 -0.23 -10.18
C TYR A 197 -20.54 -0.12 -10.34
N PHE A 198 -19.87 -1.22 -10.67
CA PHE A 198 -18.41 -1.30 -10.60
C PHE A 198 -17.72 -1.22 -11.98
N ASN A 199 -18.46 -1.29 -13.08
CA ASN A 199 -17.89 -1.39 -14.42
C ASN A 199 -17.98 -0.06 -15.19
N TYR A 200 -17.77 1.08 -14.54
CA TYR A 200 -17.94 2.39 -15.21
C TYR A 200 -16.98 2.59 -16.39
N GLU A 201 -15.82 1.92 -16.39
CA GLU A 201 -14.81 1.98 -17.46
C GLU A 201 -15.41 1.65 -18.84
N GLU A 202 -16.44 0.80 -18.92
CA GLU A 202 -17.00 0.40 -20.23
C GLU A 202 -17.69 1.57 -20.96
N PHE A 203 -18.25 2.54 -20.23
CA PHE A 203 -18.88 3.72 -20.80
C PHE A 203 -17.84 4.72 -21.31
N THR A 204 -16.84 5.03 -20.49
CA THR A 204 -15.76 5.97 -20.84
C THR A 204 -14.91 5.38 -21.98
N SER A 205 -14.58 4.09 -21.93
CA SER A 205 -13.90 3.37 -23.02
C SER A 205 -14.67 3.42 -24.33
N LEU A 206 -15.99 3.22 -24.31
CA LEU A 206 -16.79 3.29 -25.54
C LEU A 206 -16.84 4.72 -26.10
N LEU A 207 -16.93 5.74 -25.24
CA LEU A 207 -16.84 7.14 -25.66
C LEU A 207 -15.47 7.43 -26.29
N GLU A 208 -14.39 7.09 -25.61
CA GLU A 208 -13.01 7.27 -26.09
C GLU A 208 -12.77 6.57 -27.43
N HIS A 209 -13.26 5.32 -27.57
CA HIS A 209 -13.17 4.56 -28.80
C HIS A 209 -13.90 5.26 -29.95
N LEU A 210 -15.09 5.80 -29.66
CA LEU A 210 -15.94 6.44 -30.65
C LEU A 210 -15.53 7.88 -30.98
N THR A 211 -14.80 8.59 -30.13
CA THR A 211 -14.41 9.99 -30.39
C THR A 211 -12.93 10.18 -30.65
N GLY A 212 -12.08 9.24 -30.23
CA GLY A 212 -10.63 9.42 -30.21
C GLY A 212 -10.15 10.46 -29.20
N THR A 213 -11.01 10.88 -28.27
CA THR A 213 -10.72 11.91 -27.27
C THR A 213 -11.14 11.47 -25.87
N VAL A 214 -10.40 11.95 -24.87
CA VAL A 214 -10.79 11.88 -23.45
C VAL A 214 -11.36 13.25 -23.08
N ILE A 215 -12.56 13.27 -22.51
CA ILE A 215 -13.21 14.49 -22.02
C ILE A 215 -12.96 14.58 -20.53
N GLY A 216 -12.19 15.58 -20.09
CA GLY A 216 -12.03 15.90 -18.68
C GLY A 216 -13.07 16.91 -18.23
N VAL A 217 -13.68 16.70 -17.07
CA VAL A 217 -14.76 17.55 -16.54
C VAL A 217 -14.56 17.82 -15.05
N GLU A 218 -15.17 18.88 -14.55
CA GLU A 218 -15.09 19.23 -13.12
C GLU A 218 -15.69 18.13 -12.22
N ASP A 219 -14.98 17.76 -11.15
CA ASP A 219 -15.42 16.82 -10.12
C ASP A 219 -16.07 17.51 -8.89
N GLU A 220 -16.25 16.79 -7.79
CA GLU A 220 -16.75 17.36 -6.52
C GLU A 220 -15.77 18.33 -5.85
N ARG A 221 -14.47 18.22 -6.13
CA ARG A 221 -13.38 19.03 -5.56
C ARG A 221 -13.09 20.30 -6.36
N LYS A 222 -13.81 20.52 -7.47
CA LYS A 222 -13.63 21.66 -8.38
C LYS A 222 -12.40 21.58 -9.27
N GLU A 223 -11.88 20.37 -9.44
CA GLU A 223 -10.74 20.04 -10.30
C GLU A 223 -11.20 19.31 -11.56
N ILE A 224 -10.40 19.33 -12.63
CA ILE A 224 -10.72 18.59 -13.85
C ILE A 224 -10.31 17.13 -13.65
N SER A 225 -11.28 16.24 -13.51
CA SER A 225 -11.05 14.80 -13.53
C SER A 225 -11.02 14.27 -14.96
N TRP A 226 -10.02 13.46 -15.26
CA TRP A 226 -9.87 12.72 -16.51
C TRP A 226 -10.22 11.24 -16.39
N HIS A 227 -10.58 10.80 -15.19
CA HIS A 227 -10.82 9.41 -14.81
C HIS A 227 -12.22 9.27 -14.22
N ILE A 228 -13.21 9.72 -15.00
CA ILE A 228 -14.61 9.87 -14.59
C ILE A 228 -15.23 8.55 -14.10
N ASP A 229 -14.73 7.42 -14.62
CA ASP A 229 -15.10 6.07 -14.22
C ASP A 229 -14.65 5.70 -12.80
N GLU A 230 -13.56 6.29 -12.32
CA GLU A 230 -12.99 6.04 -10.98
C GLU A 230 -13.52 7.01 -9.92
N ASP A 231 -14.08 8.15 -10.33
CA ASP A 231 -14.67 9.12 -9.39
C ASP A 231 -15.86 8.49 -8.65
N PHE A 232 -15.80 8.48 -7.32
CA PHE A 232 -16.89 7.94 -6.49
C PHE A 232 -18.16 8.80 -6.59
N GLU A 233 -18.00 10.12 -6.50
CA GLU A 233 -19.10 11.08 -6.55
C GLU A 233 -19.68 11.26 -7.96
N PRO A 234 -20.98 11.57 -8.10
CA PRO A 234 -21.65 11.60 -9.39
C PRO A 234 -21.38 12.88 -10.21
N ASN A 235 -20.67 13.86 -9.65
CA ASN A 235 -20.50 15.20 -10.22
C ASN A 235 -19.83 15.18 -11.59
N SER A 236 -18.72 14.46 -11.74
CA SER A 236 -18.02 14.36 -13.02
C SER A 236 -18.86 13.62 -14.06
N LYS A 237 -19.54 12.53 -13.67
CA LYS A 237 -20.49 11.80 -14.53
C LYS A 237 -21.63 12.70 -15.01
N LEU A 238 -22.17 13.56 -14.12
CA LEU A 238 -23.18 14.56 -14.49
C LEU A 238 -22.63 15.59 -15.47
N ASN A 239 -21.43 16.12 -15.19
CA ASN A 239 -20.80 17.12 -16.03
C ASN A 239 -20.44 16.56 -17.42
N LEU A 240 -20.11 15.28 -17.53
CA LEU A 240 -19.94 14.59 -18.81
C LEU A 240 -21.26 14.46 -19.58
N LEU A 241 -22.35 14.13 -18.90
CA LEU A 241 -23.68 14.13 -19.49
C LEU A 241 -24.07 15.53 -19.98
N ILE A 242 -23.84 16.57 -19.17
CA ILE A 242 -24.08 17.97 -19.57
C ILE A 242 -23.22 18.32 -20.80
N TYR A 243 -21.94 17.94 -20.82
CA TYR A 243 -21.06 18.13 -21.95
C TYR A 243 -21.66 17.56 -23.24
N PHE A 244 -22.02 16.28 -23.24
CA PHE A 244 -22.61 15.70 -24.45
C PHE A 244 -23.98 16.28 -24.76
N SER A 245 -24.79 16.70 -23.78
CA SER A 245 -26.08 17.35 -24.06
C SER A 245 -25.92 18.66 -24.85
N LYS A 246 -24.85 19.41 -24.57
CA LYS A 246 -24.49 20.65 -25.27
C LYS A 246 -23.84 20.40 -26.63
N TYR A 247 -22.91 19.46 -26.71
CA TYR A 247 -21.95 19.40 -27.82
C TYR A 247 -22.13 18.21 -28.78
N TYR A 248 -22.95 17.19 -28.47
CA TYR A 248 -23.01 15.97 -29.31
C TYR A 248 -23.36 16.27 -30.78
N LYS A 249 -24.18 17.28 -31.07
CA LYS A 249 -24.57 17.64 -32.45
C LYS A 249 -23.41 18.18 -33.29
N GLN A 250 -22.31 18.61 -32.66
CA GLN A 250 -21.12 19.12 -33.34
C GLN A 250 -20.22 17.99 -33.85
N TYR A 251 -20.39 16.78 -33.30
CA TYR A 251 -19.65 15.61 -33.73
C TYR A 251 -20.18 15.09 -35.07
N LYS A 252 -19.27 14.86 -36.02
CA LYS A 252 -19.55 14.28 -37.33
C LYS A 252 -18.74 13.01 -37.51
N TRP A 253 -19.33 12.00 -38.13
CA TRP A 253 -18.62 10.76 -38.42
C TRP A 253 -17.51 10.97 -39.45
N ASP A 254 -16.31 10.49 -39.15
CA ASP A 254 -15.15 10.44 -40.02
C ASP A 254 -14.95 8.99 -40.49
N ASP A 255 -15.27 8.71 -41.75
CA ASP A 255 -15.19 7.37 -42.33
C ASP A 255 -13.76 6.82 -42.41
N LYS A 256 -12.75 7.68 -42.52
CA LYS A 256 -11.35 7.25 -42.62
C LYS A 256 -10.85 6.78 -41.27
N LYS A 257 -11.26 7.46 -40.20
CA LYS A 257 -10.83 7.16 -38.83
C LYS A 257 -11.76 6.18 -38.12
N GLY A 258 -13.01 6.06 -38.56
CA GLY A 258 -14.04 5.26 -37.91
C GLY A 258 -14.49 5.84 -36.57
N ILE A 259 -14.49 7.17 -36.43
CA ILE A 259 -14.81 7.88 -35.18
C ILE A 259 -15.73 9.07 -35.45
N PHE A 260 -16.38 9.56 -34.42
CA PHE A 260 -17.04 10.86 -34.35
C PHE A 260 -16.01 11.95 -34.05
N ASN A 261 -15.78 12.86 -35.00
CA ASN A 261 -14.86 13.97 -34.88
C ASN A 261 -15.61 15.30 -34.64
N ASN A 262 -15.11 16.12 -33.71
CA ASN A 262 -15.57 17.50 -33.53
C ASN A 262 -14.45 18.46 -33.95
N ALA A 263 -14.52 18.97 -35.18
CA ALA A 263 -13.48 19.85 -35.74
C ALA A 263 -13.36 21.22 -35.04
N GLY A 264 -14.38 21.64 -34.28
CA GLY A 264 -14.35 22.89 -33.52
C GLY A 264 -13.72 22.75 -32.13
N GLN A 265 -13.31 21.54 -31.74
CA GLN A 265 -12.81 21.24 -30.42
C GLN A 265 -11.29 21.48 -30.33
N THR A 266 -10.85 22.30 -29.38
CA THR A 266 -9.43 22.44 -29.06
C THR A 266 -8.96 21.22 -28.29
N LEU A 267 -7.97 20.50 -28.84
CA LEU A 267 -7.37 19.33 -28.18
C LEU A 267 -6.09 19.75 -27.46
N LEU A 268 -6.01 19.41 -26.18
CA LEU A 268 -4.75 19.47 -25.44
C LEU A 268 -3.81 18.37 -25.96
N PRO A 269 -2.54 18.70 -26.23
CA PRO A 269 -1.55 17.72 -26.64
C PRO A 269 -1.26 16.75 -25.50
N PHE A 270 -0.97 15.50 -25.84
CA PHE A 270 -0.48 14.51 -24.89
C PHE A 270 1.02 14.71 -24.70
N SER A 271 1.48 14.91 -23.46
CA SER A 271 2.91 14.90 -23.15
C SER A 271 3.45 13.47 -23.32
N LYS A 272 4.76 13.36 -23.55
CA LYS A 272 5.43 12.05 -23.57
C LYS A 272 5.22 11.33 -22.24
N GLU A 273 5.28 12.07 -21.14
CA GLU A 273 5.03 11.62 -19.77
C GLU A 273 3.63 11.04 -19.64
N ALA A 274 2.60 11.74 -20.10
CA ALA A 274 1.23 11.22 -20.04
C ALA A 274 1.11 9.87 -20.77
N ALA A 275 1.79 9.69 -21.91
CA ALA A 275 1.78 8.42 -22.65
C ALA A 275 2.43 7.28 -21.85
N LEU A 276 3.47 7.58 -21.07
CA LEU A 276 4.11 6.62 -20.17
C LEU A 276 3.24 6.32 -18.94
N PHE A 277 2.53 7.31 -18.40
CA PHE A 277 1.59 7.09 -17.29
C PHE A 277 0.49 6.07 -17.65
N SER A 278 -0.03 6.14 -18.88
CA SER A 278 -1.01 5.15 -19.37
C SER A 278 -0.46 3.72 -19.47
N GLN A 279 0.87 3.56 -19.51
CA GLN A 279 1.53 2.25 -19.57
C GLN A 279 1.78 1.65 -18.19
N LEU A 280 1.65 2.42 -17.11
CA LEU A 280 1.85 1.94 -15.74
C LEU A 280 0.82 0.89 -15.32
N SER A 281 -0.38 0.92 -15.90
CA SER A 281 -1.45 -0.06 -15.69
C SER A 281 -1.42 -1.23 -16.67
N SER A 282 -0.40 -1.31 -17.54
CA SER A 282 -0.27 -2.42 -18.50
C SER A 282 -0.21 -3.77 -17.77
N ASN A 283 -0.92 -4.77 -18.28
CA ASN A 283 -0.80 -6.15 -17.79
C ASN A 283 0.58 -6.76 -18.07
N ASP A 284 1.34 -6.20 -19.02
CA ASP A 284 2.73 -6.58 -19.25
C ASP A 284 3.64 -5.85 -18.25
N SER A 285 4.19 -6.62 -17.30
CA SER A 285 5.08 -6.10 -16.26
C SER A 285 6.33 -5.42 -16.83
N THR A 286 6.79 -5.84 -18.00
CA THR A 286 7.95 -5.25 -18.69
C THR A 286 7.62 -3.86 -19.21
N ILE A 287 6.44 -3.69 -19.80
CA ILE A 287 5.98 -2.38 -20.29
C ILE A 287 5.82 -1.43 -19.10
N ALA A 288 5.15 -1.87 -18.03
CA ALA A 288 4.90 -1.04 -16.86
C ALA A 288 6.21 -0.59 -16.18
N ILE A 289 7.16 -1.51 -15.93
CA ILE A 289 8.41 -1.16 -15.25
C ILE A 289 9.29 -0.25 -16.12
N ASN A 290 9.34 -0.46 -17.44
CA ASN A 290 10.09 0.40 -18.34
C ASN A 290 9.49 1.80 -18.38
N ALA A 291 8.16 1.91 -18.44
CA ALA A 291 7.49 3.21 -18.38
C ALA A 291 7.77 3.93 -17.06
N PHE A 292 7.75 3.21 -15.93
CA PHE A 292 8.09 3.76 -14.62
C PHE A 292 9.53 4.31 -14.58
N ILE A 293 10.52 3.52 -15.05
CA ILE A 293 11.93 3.92 -15.12
C ILE A 293 12.13 5.13 -16.06
N GLU A 294 11.38 5.19 -17.16
CA GLU A 294 11.47 6.32 -18.09
C GLU A 294 10.86 7.59 -17.47
N LEU A 295 9.77 7.46 -16.71
CA LEU A 295 9.15 8.57 -15.99
C LEU A 295 10.05 9.15 -14.91
N THR A 296 10.80 8.33 -14.16
CA THR A 296 11.78 8.86 -13.19
C THR A 296 12.90 9.68 -13.85
N ASN A 297 13.09 9.58 -15.16
CA ASN A 297 14.07 10.35 -15.92
C ASN A 297 13.49 11.54 -16.70
N SER A 298 12.16 11.71 -16.65
CA SER A 298 11.40 12.67 -17.46
C SER A 298 11.25 14.06 -16.81
N ASN A 299 10.36 14.91 -17.33
CA ASN A 299 10.15 16.25 -16.79
C ASN A 299 9.56 16.22 -15.36
N VAL A 300 10.29 16.80 -14.39
CA VAL A 300 9.89 16.79 -12.96
C VAL A 300 8.50 17.36 -12.72
N ASN A 301 8.17 18.49 -13.34
CA ASN A 301 6.90 19.18 -13.09
C ASN A 301 5.72 18.40 -13.66
N GLU A 302 5.87 17.88 -14.89
CA GLU A 302 4.81 17.11 -15.55
C GLU A 302 4.60 15.76 -14.86
N VAL A 303 5.67 15.04 -14.50
CA VAL A 303 5.57 13.77 -13.75
C VAL A 303 4.95 13.99 -12.38
N THR A 304 5.34 15.05 -11.66
CA THR A 304 4.76 15.34 -10.34
C THR A 304 3.27 15.66 -10.44
N LYS A 305 2.87 16.43 -11.45
CA LYS A 305 1.46 16.77 -11.71
C LYS A 305 0.64 15.52 -12.05
N LEU A 306 1.10 14.70 -12.99
CA LEU A 306 0.41 13.48 -13.42
C LEU A 306 0.36 12.43 -12.31
N ALA A 307 1.44 12.27 -11.54
CA ALA A 307 1.44 11.36 -10.39
C ALA A 307 0.41 11.77 -9.34
N LYS A 308 0.24 13.08 -9.11
CA LYS A 308 -0.81 13.58 -8.23
C LYS A 308 -2.22 13.29 -8.79
N GLU A 309 -2.45 13.61 -10.06
CA GLU A 309 -3.71 13.30 -10.78
C GLU A 309 -4.07 11.81 -10.66
N TYR A 310 -3.12 10.91 -10.91
CA TYR A 310 -3.37 9.46 -10.87
C TYR A 310 -3.55 8.93 -9.43
N ASP A 311 -2.81 9.44 -8.44
CA ASP A 311 -2.95 9.04 -7.03
C ASP A 311 -4.32 9.48 -6.47
N GLU A 312 -4.74 10.72 -6.77
CA GLU A 312 -6.03 11.25 -6.31
C GLU A 312 -7.23 10.57 -6.96
N SER A 313 -7.10 10.15 -8.22
CA SER A 313 -8.10 9.33 -8.93
C SER A 313 -7.99 7.84 -8.62
N SER A 314 -7.10 7.41 -7.70
CA SER A 314 -6.94 5.99 -7.30
C SER A 314 -6.70 5.04 -8.48
N ILE A 315 -5.99 5.50 -9.50
CA ILE A 315 -5.76 4.71 -10.72
C ILE A 315 -4.93 3.47 -10.38
N SER A 316 -5.43 2.31 -10.82
CA SER A 316 -4.69 1.07 -10.65
C SER A 316 -3.41 1.06 -11.49
N PHE A 317 -2.41 0.34 -11.01
CA PHE A 317 -1.14 0.17 -11.69
C PHE A 317 -0.65 -1.27 -11.57
N ASN A 318 0.28 -1.68 -12.42
CA ASN A 318 0.80 -3.03 -12.43
C ASN A 318 1.45 -3.39 -11.09
N TYR A 319 1.14 -4.57 -10.57
CA TYR A 319 1.61 -5.01 -9.25
C TYR A 319 3.13 -5.16 -9.15
N THR A 320 3.89 -5.18 -10.25
CA THR A 320 5.37 -5.22 -10.23
C THR A 320 5.99 -3.88 -9.79
N LEU A 321 5.26 -2.78 -9.95
CA LEU A 321 5.72 -1.44 -9.57
C LEU A 321 5.74 -1.27 -8.04
N PRO A 322 6.49 -0.30 -7.48
CA PRO A 322 6.52 -0.04 -6.05
C PRO A 322 5.13 0.09 -5.41
N GLY A 323 5.00 -0.27 -4.14
CA GLY A 323 3.71 -0.30 -3.42
C GLY A 323 2.90 0.99 -3.53
N PHE A 324 3.56 2.15 -3.59
CA PHE A 324 2.96 3.46 -3.83
C PHE A 324 3.55 4.12 -5.07
N ALA A 325 3.37 3.49 -6.24
CA ALA A 325 4.05 3.85 -7.49
C ALA A 325 4.03 5.36 -7.79
N TYR A 326 2.90 6.05 -7.67
CA TYR A 326 2.82 7.49 -7.94
C TYR A 326 3.59 8.35 -6.94
N ARG A 327 3.57 8.00 -5.64
CA ARG A 327 4.40 8.68 -4.63
C ARG A 327 5.88 8.46 -4.90
N PHE A 328 6.27 7.25 -5.26
CA PHE A 328 7.65 6.94 -5.66
C PHE A 328 8.07 7.76 -6.88
N LEU A 329 7.25 7.83 -7.94
CA LEU A 329 7.56 8.65 -9.12
C LEU A 329 7.80 10.11 -8.77
N GLN A 330 6.97 10.71 -7.91
CA GLN A 330 7.14 12.11 -7.48
C GLN A 330 8.49 12.38 -6.82
N GLN A 331 9.02 11.42 -6.05
CA GLN A 331 10.29 11.59 -5.35
C GLN A 331 11.48 11.16 -6.21
N LEU A 332 11.37 10.05 -6.93
CA LEU A 332 12.44 9.52 -7.77
C LEU A 332 12.73 10.42 -8.97
N VAL A 333 11.73 11.08 -9.58
CA VAL A 333 11.98 12.05 -10.66
C VAL A 333 12.78 13.26 -10.16
N LYS A 334 12.53 13.71 -8.94
CA LYS A 334 13.28 14.80 -8.29
C LYS A 334 14.69 14.36 -7.92
N LEU A 335 14.86 13.13 -7.44
CA LEU A 335 16.18 12.56 -7.16
C LEU A 335 17.01 12.47 -8.44
N THR A 336 16.47 11.88 -9.51
CA THR A 336 17.16 11.76 -10.79
C THR A 336 17.53 13.12 -11.38
N ALA A 337 16.63 14.10 -11.32
CA ALA A 337 16.93 15.46 -11.77
C ALA A 337 18.06 16.11 -10.95
N TYR A 338 18.03 15.95 -9.62
CA TYR A 338 19.10 16.42 -8.74
C TYR A 338 20.44 15.74 -9.05
N CYS A 339 20.44 14.41 -9.19
CA CYS A 339 21.65 13.65 -9.52
C CYS A 339 22.24 14.09 -10.85
N ARG A 340 21.41 14.24 -11.90
CA ARG A 340 21.84 14.74 -13.21
C ARG A 340 22.46 16.14 -13.12
N ALA A 341 21.81 17.06 -12.41
CA ALA A 341 22.30 18.43 -12.24
C ALA A 341 23.64 18.51 -11.49
N ASN A 342 23.95 17.51 -10.66
CA ASN A 342 25.16 17.45 -9.84
C ASN A 342 26.19 16.42 -10.35
N GLY A 343 26.01 15.86 -11.55
CA GLY A 343 26.93 14.85 -12.11
C GLY A 343 27.08 13.63 -11.20
N ILE A 344 25.97 13.09 -10.70
CA ILE A 344 25.90 11.84 -9.95
C ILE A 344 25.27 10.80 -10.87
N ASP A 345 25.97 9.68 -11.04
CA ASP A 345 25.55 8.63 -11.95
C ASP A 345 24.58 7.65 -11.26
N LEU A 346 23.45 7.40 -11.92
CA LEU A 346 22.45 6.40 -11.50
C LEU A 346 22.42 5.19 -12.44
N THR A 347 23.42 5.05 -13.31
CA THR A 347 23.47 3.99 -14.33
C THR A 347 23.38 2.61 -13.72
N TYR A 348 22.54 1.76 -14.32
CA TYR A 348 22.43 0.35 -13.97
C TYR A 348 23.57 -0.45 -14.60
N THR A 349 24.78 -0.31 -14.06
CA THR A 349 25.95 -0.98 -14.62
C THR A 349 25.73 -2.51 -14.64
N PRO A 350 26.34 -3.25 -15.58
CA PRO A 350 26.18 -4.71 -15.64
C PRO A 350 26.50 -5.42 -14.32
N THR A 351 27.51 -4.94 -13.59
CA THR A 351 27.88 -5.46 -12.27
C THR A 351 26.80 -5.19 -11.23
N LEU A 352 26.35 -3.94 -11.10
CA LEU A 352 25.29 -3.58 -10.15
C LEU A 352 23.99 -4.34 -10.46
N ARG A 353 23.68 -4.53 -11.75
CA ARG A 353 22.55 -5.32 -12.21
C ARG A 353 22.68 -6.78 -11.83
N ALA A 354 23.82 -7.41 -12.07
CA ALA A 354 24.04 -8.79 -11.65
C ALA A 354 23.85 -8.95 -10.13
N ASP A 355 24.35 -8.00 -9.35
CA ASP A 355 24.25 -8.03 -7.89
C ASP A 355 22.81 -7.84 -7.40
N ILE A 356 22.05 -6.89 -7.96
CA ILE A 356 20.64 -6.69 -7.62
C ILE A 356 19.78 -7.88 -8.06
N GLU A 357 19.99 -8.41 -9.27
CA GLU A 357 19.27 -9.60 -9.74
C GLU A 357 19.55 -10.82 -8.87
N LEU A 358 20.78 -10.97 -8.38
CA LEU A 358 21.13 -12.04 -7.44
C LEU A 358 20.49 -11.84 -6.06
N LEU A 359 20.47 -10.62 -5.52
CA LEU A 359 19.81 -10.35 -4.23
C LEU A 359 18.29 -10.55 -4.27
N LYS A 360 17.68 -10.46 -5.45
CA LYS A 360 16.25 -10.74 -5.70
C LYS A 360 15.90 -12.22 -5.66
N THR A 361 16.89 -13.13 -5.80
CA THR A 361 16.63 -14.58 -5.75
C THR A 361 16.53 -15.08 -4.32
N ASP A 362 16.06 -16.32 -4.18
CA ASP A 362 16.22 -17.05 -2.94
C ASP A 362 17.69 -17.43 -2.76
N LEU A 363 18.26 -17.16 -1.59
CA LEU A 363 19.66 -17.35 -1.26
C LEU A 363 19.74 -17.87 0.16
N SER A 364 20.63 -18.83 0.44
CA SER A 364 20.92 -19.17 1.83
C SER A 364 21.43 -17.93 2.58
N PHE A 365 21.22 -17.89 3.89
CA PHE A 365 21.68 -16.75 4.70
C PHE A 365 23.17 -16.46 4.52
N LYS A 366 24.02 -17.50 4.41
CA LYS A 366 25.48 -17.36 4.21
C LYS A 366 25.82 -16.76 2.85
N GLU A 367 25.18 -17.22 1.77
CA GLU A 367 25.39 -16.67 0.42
C GLU A 367 24.93 -15.22 0.35
N ARG A 368 23.74 -14.91 0.88
CA ARG A 368 23.22 -13.54 0.96
C ARG A 368 24.16 -12.63 1.74
N ARG A 369 24.58 -13.05 2.93
CA ARG A 369 25.50 -12.28 3.78
C ARG A 369 26.84 -12.02 3.09
N ALA A 370 27.38 -12.99 2.36
CA ALA A 370 28.61 -12.81 1.59
C ALA A 370 28.47 -11.73 0.50
N ILE A 371 27.35 -11.74 -0.24
CA ILE A 371 27.06 -10.74 -1.26
C ILE A 371 26.88 -9.35 -0.64
N GLU A 372 26.11 -9.25 0.45
CA GLU A 372 25.91 -7.98 1.15
C GLU A 372 27.22 -7.40 1.67
N ASN A 373 28.08 -8.22 2.30
CA ASN A 373 29.39 -7.77 2.78
C ASN A 373 30.30 -7.33 1.63
N ARG A 374 30.27 -8.04 0.49
CA ARG A 374 30.99 -7.63 -0.72
C ARG A 374 30.50 -6.27 -1.22
N LEU A 375 29.18 -6.03 -1.23
CA LEU A 375 28.61 -4.74 -1.63
C LEU A 375 28.93 -3.62 -0.64
N ILE A 376 28.82 -3.85 0.67
CA ILE A 376 29.21 -2.88 1.71
C ILE A 376 30.65 -2.43 1.52
N ASN A 377 31.55 -3.36 1.21
CA ASN A 377 32.97 -3.06 1.04
C ASN A 377 33.32 -2.52 -0.36
N GLY A 378 32.52 -2.83 -1.37
CA GLY A 378 32.78 -2.49 -2.77
C GLY A 378 32.09 -1.23 -3.29
N LEU A 379 30.97 -0.83 -2.68
CA LEU A 379 30.30 0.42 -3.01
C LEU A 379 31.15 1.63 -2.60
N THR A 380 30.92 2.76 -3.25
CA THR A 380 31.53 4.05 -2.93
C THR A 380 30.45 5.10 -2.74
N LEU A 381 30.81 6.28 -2.23
CA LEU A 381 29.84 7.38 -2.09
C LEU A 381 29.23 7.79 -3.44
N ASP A 382 29.95 7.57 -4.55
CA ASP A 382 29.46 7.83 -5.90
C ASP A 382 28.50 6.76 -6.42
N THR A 383 28.62 5.51 -5.97
CA THR A 383 27.83 4.37 -6.52
C THR A 383 26.68 3.91 -5.62
N VAL A 384 26.72 4.21 -4.31
CA VAL A 384 25.66 3.81 -3.37
C VAL A 384 24.28 4.35 -3.77
N THR A 385 24.23 5.57 -4.33
CA THR A 385 22.95 6.18 -4.72
C THR A 385 22.31 5.47 -5.91
N ALA A 386 23.10 4.92 -6.82
CA ALA A 386 22.57 4.05 -7.88
C ALA A 386 21.97 2.77 -7.28
N PHE A 387 22.65 2.14 -6.32
CA PHE A 387 22.15 0.96 -5.61
C PHE A 387 20.82 1.23 -4.90
N GLU A 388 20.71 2.34 -4.14
CA GLU A 388 19.46 2.76 -3.48
C GLU A 388 18.34 3.01 -4.50
N TYR A 389 18.62 3.74 -5.58
CA TYR A 389 17.65 4.06 -6.62
C TYR A 389 17.06 2.80 -7.27
N TRP A 390 17.90 1.84 -7.67
CA TRP A 390 17.44 0.59 -8.28
C TRP A 390 16.73 -0.32 -7.27
N SER A 391 17.16 -0.32 -6.01
CA SER A 391 16.46 -1.05 -4.94
C SER A 391 15.07 -0.49 -4.68
N LEU A 392 14.87 0.84 -4.78
CA LEU A 392 13.55 1.48 -4.68
C LEU A 392 12.66 1.24 -5.90
N ILE A 393 13.23 1.09 -7.11
CA ILE A 393 12.46 0.68 -8.30
C ILE A 393 11.88 -0.73 -8.11
N TYR A 394 12.67 -1.63 -7.53
CA TYR A 394 12.30 -3.03 -7.29
C TYR A 394 11.85 -3.29 -5.84
N GLU A 395 11.32 -2.26 -5.17
CA GLU A 395 11.00 -2.26 -3.73
C GLU A 395 10.14 -3.45 -3.29
N LYS A 396 9.22 -3.90 -4.13
CA LYS A 396 8.35 -5.05 -3.84
C LYS A 396 9.07 -6.39 -3.71
N ASN A 397 10.32 -6.50 -4.15
CA ASN A 397 11.13 -7.67 -3.84
C ASN A 397 11.67 -7.55 -2.40
N GLY A 398 10.96 -8.17 -1.45
CA GLY A 398 11.31 -8.11 -0.03
C GLY A 398 12.75 -8.55 0.27
N SER A 399 13.24 -9.60 -0.39
CA SER A 399 14.62 -10.09 -0.22
C SER A 399 15.66 -9.04 -0.59
N LEU A 400 15.50 -8.36 -1.73
CA LEU A 400 16.33 -7.23 -2.13
C LEU A 400 16.18 -6.08 -1.15
N SER A 401 14.96 -5.72 -0.77
CA SER A 401 14.68 -4.59 0.12
C SER A 401 15.34 -4.76 1.49
N TYR A 402 15.30 -5.95 2.10
CA TYR A 402 16.02 -6.23 3.35
C TYR A 402 17.54 -6.12 3.19
N SER A 403 18.09 -6.78 2.16
CA SER A 403 19.53 -6.70 1.90
C SER A 403 19.97 -5.25 1.64
N ALA A 404 19.19 -4.48 0.89
CA ALA A 404 19.47 -3.08 0.63
C ALA A 404 19.45 -2.24 1.91
N GLY A 405 18.48 -2.46 2.81
CA GLY A 405 18.42 -1.80 4.11
C GLY A 405 19.68 -2.02 4.94
N ARG A 406 20.14 -3.27 5.07
CA ARG A 406 21.40 -3.58 5.77
C ARG A 406 22.62 -2.96 5.08
N ILE A 407 22.73 -3.12 3.76
CA ILE A 407 23.88 -2.63 2.99
C ILE A 407 24.03 -1.13 3.19
N VAL A 408 22.96 -0.34 3.05
CA VAL A 408 23.05 1.12 3.18
C VAL A 408 23.34 1.55 4.62
N ASP A 409 22.80 0.84 5.62
CA ASP A 409 23.02 1.16 7.03
C ASP A 409 24.49 1.03 7.42
N VAL A 410 25.07 -0.13 7.14
CA VAL A 410 26.48 -0.42 7.43
C VAL A 410 27.41 0.44 6.57
N PHE A 411 27.11 0.58 5.27
CA PHE A 411 27.91 1.40 4.36
C PHE A 411 27.99 2.87 4.83
N TYR A 412 26.86 3.50 5.13
CA TYR A 412 26.85 4.90 5.55
C TYR A 412 27.55 5.11 6.89
N SER A 413 27.44 4.15 7.81
CA SER A 413 28.21 4.18 9.04
C SER A 413 29.71 4.15 8.79
N GLY A 414 30.19 3.25 7.94
CA GLY A 414 31.62 3.12 7.63
C GLY A 414 32.19 4.26 6.78
N GLN A 415 31.35 4.98 6.02
CA GLN A 415 31.77 6.13 5.20
C GLN A 415 31.35 7.49 5.80
N TRP A 416 30.88 7.53 7.05
CA TRP A 416 30.22 8.70 7.63
C TRP A 416 31.09 9.96 7.60
N ASP A 417 32.32 9.88 8.11
CA ASP A 417 33.24 11.02 8.15
C ASP A 417 33.62 11.51 6.75
N LYS A 418 33.82 10.59 5.79
CA LYS A 418 34.11 10.94 4.40
C LYS A 418 32.91 11.62 3.73
N MET A 419 31.69 11.15 4.03
CA MET A 419 30.46 11.74 3.52
C MET A 419 30.27 13.16 4.06
N LEU A 420 30.54 13.39 5.35
CA LEU A 420 30.46 14.72 5.99
C LEU A 420 31.58 15.68 5.54
N ALA A 421 32.76 15.15 5.22
CA ALA A 421 33.86 15.95 4.70
C ALA A 421 33.66 16.41 3.25
N ASP A 422 32.80 15.71 2.50
CA ASP A 422 32.45 16.07 1.12
C ASP A 422 31.07 16.75 1.05
N LYS A 423 31.07 18.06 0.80
CA LYS A 423 29.85 18.87 0.68
C LYS A 423 28.88 18.34 -0.39
N LYS A 424 29.36 17.79 -1.51
CA LYS A 424 28.51 17.21 -2.56
C LYS A 424 27.78 15.98 -2.01
N GLN A 425 28.49 15.11 -1.30
CA GLN A 425 27.93 13.89 -0.73
C GLN A 425 27.02 14.17 0.46
N THR A 426 27.37 15.12 1.33
CA THR A 426 26.49 15.60 2.40
C THR A 426 25.18 16.16 1.83
N ASN A 427 25.26 17.02 0.81
CA ASN A 427 24.08 17.55 0.13
C ASN A 427 23.21 16.44 -0.47
N LEU A 428 23.82 15.44 -1.13
CA LEU A 428 23.10 14.31 -1.68
C LEU A 428 22.41 13.48 -0.59
N PHE A 429 23.09 13.21 0.52
CA PHE A 429 22.50 12.48 1.66
C PHE A 429 21.28 13.22 2.24
N LEU A 430 21.40 14.53 2.46
CA LEU A 430 20.29 15.35 2.97
C LEU A 430 19.13 15.43 1.97
N LYS A 431 19.41 15.55 0.67
CA LYS A 431 18.39 15.54 -0.38
C LYS A 431 17.63 14.21 -0.39
N LYS A 432 18.33 13.09 -0.29
CA LYS A 432 17.71 11.76 -0.20
C LYS A 432 16.87 11.62 1.07
N ALA A 433 17.37 12.07 2.21
CA ALA A 433 16.66 11.95 3.49
C ALA A 433 15.26 12.58 3.45
N ILE A 434 15.07 13.73 2.79
CA ILE A 434 13.72 14.33 2.63
C ILE A 434 12.88 13.69 1.54
N LEU A 435 13.48 13.36 0.39
CA LEU A 435 12.76 12.70 -0.71
C LEU A 435 12.23 11.34 -0.26
N PHE A 436 13.04 10.54 0.43
CA PHE A 436 12.67 9.23 0.94
C PHE A 436 11.66 9.32 2.09
N LYS A 437 11.80 10.30 2.99
CA LYS A 437 10.77 10.56 4.02
C LYS A 437 9.39 10.88 3.41
N ARG A 438 9.34 11.56 2.26
CA ARG A 438 8.11 11.91 1.53
C ARG A 438 7.52 10.74 0.72
N LEU A 439 8.15 9.57 0.73
CA LEU A 439 7.50 8.34 0.25
C LEU A 439 6.34 7.93 1.19
N TYR A 440 6.37 8.37 2.46
CA TYR A 440 5.39 7.99 3.50
C TYR A 440 5.25 6.47 3.67
N ILE A 441 6.38 5.77 3.59
CA ILE A 441 6.48 4.33 3.79
C ILE A 441 7.54 4.05 4.85
N ASN A 442 7.30 3.07 5.71
CA ASN A 442 8.26 2.65 6.72
C ASN A 442 9.45 1.92 6.08
N GLY A 443 10.60 1.94 6.75
CA GLY A 443 11.84 1.30 6.34
C GLY A 443 13.06 2.19 6.56
N VAL A 444 14.24 1.65 6.27
CA VAL A 444 15.53 2.32 6.48
C VAL A 444 15.58 3.69 5.79
N CYS A 445 15.02 3.83 4.59
CA CYS A 445 15.05 5.08 3.83
C CYS A 445 14.27 6.23 4.48
N TYR A 446 13.25 5.91 5.31
CA TYR A 446 12.49 6.90 6.07
C TYR A 446 13.34 7.55 7.17
N ASN A 447 14.32 6.80 7.69
CA ASN A 447 15.07 7.14 8.90
C ASN A 447 16.44 7.75 8.64
N TYR A 448 16.74 8.26 7.43
CA TYR A 448 18.10 8.74 7.12
C TYR A 448 18.62 9.81 8.07
N ARG A 449 17.73 10.67 8.54
CA ARG A 449 18.04 11.71 9.54
C ARG A 449 18.51 11.12 10.87
N ALA A 450 18.07 9.92 11.24
CA ALA A 450 18.36 9.30 12.53
C ALA A 450 19.86 9.04 12.76
N LYS A 451 20.67 8.91 11.69
CA LYS A 451 22.14 8.81 11.78
C LYS A 451 22.81 9.96 12.53
N PHE A 452 22.18 11.14 12.54
CA PHE A 452 22.70 12.31 13.25
C PHE A 452 22.38 12.32 14.74
N ALA A 453 21.59 11.36 15.24
CA ALA A 453 21.27 11.31 16.66
C ALA A 453 22.51 10.93 17.49
N GLY A 454 22.74 11.66 18.57
CA GLY A 454 23.97 11.53 19.36
C GLY A 454 25.23 12.04 18.66
N ALA A 455 25.11 12.74 17.52
CA ALA A 455 26.26 13.33 16.85
C ALA A 455 27.00 14.33 17.75
N SER A 456 28.32 14.40 17.59
CA SER A 456 29.17 15.32 18.36
C SER A 456 28.83 16.78 18.07
N ALA A 457 29.14 17.67 19.02
CA ALA A 457 28.97 19.12 18.82
C ALA A 457 29.70 19.63 17.56
N GLN A 458 30.84 19.01 17.21
CA GLN A 458 31.58 19.31 15.99
C GLN A 458 30.76 18.98 14.73
N ILE A 459 30.17 17.79 14.64
CA ILE A 459 29.31 17.42 13.50
C ILE A 459 28.09 18.33 13.43
N LEU A 460 27.45 18.60 14.56
CA LEU A 460 26.26 19.46 14.61
C LEU A 460 26.56 20.89 14.13
N SER A 461 27.73 21.43 14.49
CA SER A 461 28.15 22.77 14.06
C SER A 461 28.32 22.91 12.55
N LEU A 462 28.52 21.80 11.82
CA LEU A 462 28.51 21.82 10.34
C LEU A 462 27.19 22.33 9.78
N PHE A 463 26.08 22.16 10.52
CA PHE A 463 24.73 22.46 10.05
C PHE A 463 24.13 23.78 10.55
N ASP A 464 24.83 24.51 11.44
CA ASP A 464 24.30 25.74 12.06
C ASP A 464 24.01 26.85 11.04
N ASP A 465 24.87 26.97 10.02
CA ASP A 465 24.75 27.92 8.91
C ASP A 465 24.93 27.18 7.57
N TYR A 466 24.27 26.03 7.41
CA TYR A 466 24.47 25.17 6.25
C TYR A 466 24.09 25.87 4.93
N ASN A 467 25.10 26.32 4.18
CA ASN A 467 24.90 27.14 2.98
C ASN A 467 24.57 26.28 1.75
N THR A 468 23.29 26.32 1.37
CA THR A 468 22.73 25.70 0.15
C THR A 468 21.59 26.57 -0.41
N THR A 469 21.37 26.49 -1.72
CA THR A 469 20.22 27.11 -2.40
C THR A 469 19.05 26.15 -2.60
N ASP A 470 19.24 24.86 -2.29
CA ASP A 470 18.18 23.85 -2.39
C ASP A 470 17.38 23.82 -1.09
N ASP A 471 16.09 24.16 -1.18
CA ASP A 471 15.18 24.29 -0.03
C ASP A 471 14.99 22.98 0.74
N ASP A 472 15.04 21.84 0.05
CA ASP A 472 14.90 20.52 0.66
C ASP A 472 16.12 20.20 1.55
N ILE A 473 17.32 20.49 1.05
CA ILE A 473 18.56 20.33 1.81
C ILE A 473 18.59 21.29 3.00
N LYS A 474 18.22 22.57 2.79
CA LYS A 474 18.14 23.57 3.85
C LYS A 474 17.17 23.17 4.95
N TYR A 475 16.00 22.68 4.56
CA TYR A 475 14.99 22.18 5.49
C TYR A 475 15.55 20.99 6.29
N MET A 476 16.17 19.99 5.65
CA MET A 476 16.74 18.86 6.36
C MET A 476 17.87 19.22 7.31
N ALA A 477 18.77 20.11 6.89
CA ALA A 477 19.85 20.60 7.76
C ALA A 477 19.29 21.25 9.03
N SER A 478 18.23 22.06 8.90
CA SER A 478 17.62 22.72 10.07
C SER A 478 16.98 21.74 11.07
N LEU A 479 16.66 20.51 10.64
CA LEU A 479 16.10 19.46 11.48
C LEU A 479 17.15 18.60 12.20
N ILE A 480 18.45 18.80 11.95
CA ILE A 480 19.51 17.98 12.55
C ILE A 480 19.79 18.42 13.99
N ARG A 481 19.89 19.73 14.24
CA ARG A 481 20.26 20.26 15.56
C ARG A 481 19.38 19.78 16.72
N PRO A 482 18.04 19.73 16.59
CA PRO A 482 17.17 19.23 17.67
C PRO A 482 17.46 17.78 18.10
N LEU A 483 18.12 16.99 17.26
CA LEU A 483 18.43 15.57 17.54
C LEU A 483 19.52 15.41 18.61
N GLN A 484 20.30 16.46 18.91
CA GLN A 484 21.29 16.43 19.99
C GLN A 484 20.64 16.11 21.34
N THR A 485 19.43 16.63 21.55
CA THR A 485 18.68 16.51 22.81
C THR A 485 17.70 15.35 22.83
N GLN A 486 17.59 14.61 21.73
CA GLN A 486 16.68 13.48 21.66
C GLN A 486 17.30 12.31 22.42
N GLU A 487 17.04 12.29 23.74
CA GLU A 487 17.29 11.09 24.53
C GLU A 487 16.53 9.93 23.90
N TYR A 488 17.21 8.78 23.79
CA TYR A 488 16.55 7.53 23.46
C TYR A 488 15.42 7.35 24.46
N LYS A 489 14.17 7.29 23.97
CA LYS A 489 13.08 6.87 24.84
C LYS A 489 13.43 5.49 25.36
N VAL A 490 13.78 5.43 26.65
CA VAL A 490 13.86 4.16 27.37
C VAL A 490 12.42 3.69 27.45
N TYR A 491 12.06 2.78 26.54
CA TYR A 491 10.77 2.13 26.61
C TYR A 491 10.64 1.50 27.99
N PRO A 492 9.53 1.74 28.71
CA PRO A 492 9.32 1.10 29.99
C PRO A 492 9.55 -0.41 29.84
N VAL A 493 10.28 -0.96 30.81
CA VAL A 493 10.53 -2.40 30.88
C VAL A 493 9.17 -3.07 31.04
N HIS A 494 8.74 -3.82 30.03
CA HIS A 494 7.51 -4.59 30.12
C HIS A 494 7.76 -5.73 31.11
N PRO A 495 6.80 -6.17 31.94
CA PRO A 495 7.03 -7.28 32.88
C PRO A 495 7.53 -8.58 32.20
N LEU A 496 7.16 -8.78 30.93
CA LEU A 496 7.67 -9.89 30.09
C LEU A 496 9.15 -9.76 29.75
N ASP A 497 9.67 -8.52 29.70
CA ASP A 497 11.08 -8.23 29.45
C ASP A 497 11.95 -8.63 30.63
N THR A 498 11.41 -8.95 31.81
CA THR A 498 12.16 -9.37 33.00
C THR A 498 11.82 -10.79 33.45
N THR A 499 10.91 -11.47 32.73
CA THR A 499 10.37 -12.76 33.16
C THR A 499 11.41 -13.86 32.98
N GLN A 500 11.57 -14.68 34.02
CA GLN A 500 12.34 -15.92 33.96
C GLN A 500 11.39 -17.05 33.55
N TYR A 501 11.57 -17.56 32.33
CA TYR A 501 10.71 -18.58 31.74
C TYR A 501 11.12 -19.97 32.23
N TYR A 502 10.17 -20.72 32.79
CA TYR A 502 10.31 -22.14 33.11
C TYR A 502 8.94 -22.73 33.44
N VAL A 503 8.54 -23.79 32.73
CA VAL A 503 7.25 -24.44 32.96
C VAL A 503 7.41 -25.64 33.89
N ARG A 504 6.96 -25.53 35.14
CA ARG A 504 6.89 -26.70 36.04
C ARG A 504 5.88 -27.72 35.51
N GLY A 505 6.29 -28.99 35.48
CA GLY A 505 5.45 -30.09 35.00
C GLY A 505 5.17 -30.05 33.49
N LEU A 506 6.09 -29.49 32.69
CA LEU A 506 5.92 -29.27 31.25
C LEU A 506 5.46 -30.52 30.50
N GLU A 507 6.06 -31.68 30.74
CA GLU A 507 5.70 -32.92 30.03
C GLU A 507 4.22 -33.29 30.20
N LEU A 508 3.67 -33.15 31.42
CA LEU A 508 2.26 -33.42 31.69
C LEU A 508 1.37 -32.39 30.97
N LYS A 509 1.69 -31.11 31.12
CA LYS A 509 0.91 -30.02 30.48
C LYS A 509 0.89 -30.14 28.95
N LEU A 510 2.02 -30.50 28.34
CA LEU A 510 2.09 -30.72 26.88
C LEU A 510 1.31 -31.96 26.47
N LYS A 511 1.42 -33.07 27.21
CA LYS A 511 0.60 -34.27 26.92
C LYS A 511 -0.88 -33.96 26.99
N ASP A 512 -1.30 -33.15 27.96
CA ASP A 512 -2.69 -32.72 28.10
C ASP A 512 -3.11 -31.81 26.95
N ALA A 513 -2.28 -30.82 26.57
CA ALA A 513 -2.54 -29.93 25.43
C ALA A 513 -2.62 -30.68 24.09
N LEU A 514 -1.83 -31.74 23.92
CA LEU A 514 -1.80 -32.58 22.72
C LEU A 514 -2.81 -33.75 22.76
N LYS A 515 -3.57 -33.91 23.85
CA LYS A 515 -4.51 -35.03 24.00
C LYS A 515 -5.69 -34.86 23.06
N GLY A 516 -5.89 -35.83 22.17
CA GLY A 516 -6.96 -35.76 21.17
C GLY A 516 -6.73 -34.64 20.15
N TRP A 517 -5.47 -34.35 19.83
CA TRP A 517 -5.08 -33.30 18.89
C TRP A 517 -5.87 -33.38 17.58
N ALA A 518 -6.61 -32.32 17.28
CA ALA A 518 -7.39 -32.16 16.06
C ALA A 518 -6.96 -30.91 15.27
N ASP A 519 -5.93 -30.21 15.75
CA ASP A 519 -5.37 -29.01 15.14
C ASP A 519 -6.39 -27.88 14.95
N THR A 520 -7.19 -27.67 15.99
CA THR A 520 -8.11 -26.53 16.08
C THR A 520 -7.36 -25.28 16.53
N GLU A 521 -7.89 -24.10 16.20
CA GLU A 521 -7.31 -22.81 16.60
C GLU A 521 -7.11 -22.72 18.12
N GLU A 522 -8.10 -23.14 18.92
CA GLU A 522 -8.00 -23.16 20.39
C GLU A 522 -6.88 -24.07 20.91
N GLN A 523 -6.67 -25.22 20.28
CA GLN A 523 -5.59 -26.15 20.63
C GLN A 523 -4.22 -25.56 20.26
N MET A 524 -4.12 -24.88 19.11
CA MET A 524 -2.90 -24.19 18.70
C MET A 524 -2.56 -23.04 19.65
N ASP A 525 -3.52 -22.18 19.98
CA ASP A 525 -3.34 -21.09 20.95
C ASP A 525 -2.87 -21.61 22.31
N THR A 526 -3.45 -22.72 22.77
CA THR A 526 -3.06 -23.38 24.02
C THR A 526 -1.61 -23.88 23.96
N LEU A 527 -1.23 -24.52 22.84
CA LEU A 527 0.13 -25.02 22.63
C LEU A 527 1.14 -23.86 22.57
N GLU A 528 0.86 -22.83 21.77
CA GLU A 528 1.71 -21.63 21.65
C GLU A 528 1.83 -20.88 22.97
N GLY A 529 0.74 -20.75 23.72
CA GLY A 529 0.73 -20.16 25.06
C GLY A 529 1.59 -20.94 26.06
N LEU A 530 1.68 -22.26 25.92
CA LEU A 530 2.54 -23.11 26.76
C LEU A 530 4.01 -23.06 26.31
N VAL A 531 4.26 -23.17 25.00
CA VAL A 531 5.59 -23.17 24.40
C VAL A 531 6.29 -21.82 24.57
N SER A 532 5.54 -20.72 24.50
CA SER A 532 6.06 -19.37 24.77
C SER A 532 6.60 -19.18 26.19
N GLN A 533 6.28 -20.07 27.13
CA GLN A 533 6.72 -20.00 28.53
C GLN A 533 7.91 -20.90 28.89
N ILE A 534 8.41 -21.71 27.95
CA ILE A 534 9.48 -22.69 28.23
C ILE A 534 10.85 -22.02 28.35
N SER A 535 11.77 -22.63 29.09
CA SER A 535 13.20 -22.29 29.10
C SER A 535 13.98 -22.98 27.97
N TYR A 536 15.22 -22.54 27.72
CA TYR A 536 16.14 -23.24 26.80
C TYR A 536 16.30 -24.73 27.15
N SER A 537 16.45 -25.07 28.43
CA SER A 537 16.58 -26.44 28.92
C SER A 537 15.36 -27.34 28.70
N GLN A 538 14.24 -26.77 28.26
CA GLN A 538 12.99 -27.48 28.04
C GLN A 538 12.69 -27.77 26.57
N ILE A 539 13.44 -27.17 25.62
CA ILE A 539 13.24 -27.31 24.17
C ILE A 539 13.19 -28.79 23.75
N GLY A 540 14.15 -29.60 24.23
CA GLY A 540 14.20 -31.02 23.87
C GLY A 540 12.97 -31.83 24.28
N THR A 541 12.33 -31.46 25.39
CA THR A 541 11.07 -32.09 25.83
C THR A 541 9.91 -31.70 24.92
N VAL A 542 9.86 -30.43 24.52
CA VAL A 542 8.83 -29.89 23.62
C VAL A 542 8.87 -30.59 22.26
N LEU A 543 10.03 -30.57 21.60
CA LEU A 543 10.19 -31.17 20.26
C LEU A 543 9.85 -32.66 20.26
N LYS A 544 10.33 -33.41 21.27
CA LYS A 544 10.04 -34.85 21.41
C LYS A 544 8.55 -35.18 21.53
N LEU A 545 7.74 -34.28 22.10
CA LEU A 545 6.29 -34.48 22.24
C LEU A 545 5.53 -33.99 21.02
N MET A 546 5.90 -32.82 20.49
CA MET A 546 5.27 -32.24 19.29
C MET A 546 5.48 -33.11 18.04
N ASP A 547 6.65 -33.76 17.90
CA ASP A 547 6.94 -34.68 16.79
C ASP A 547 6.04 -35.93 16.74
N LYS A 548 5.22 -36.15 17.77
CA LYS A 548 4.27 -37.28 17.81
C LYS A 548 2.91 -36.96 17.20
N VAL A 549 2.65 -35.70 16.85
CA VAL A 549 1.40 -35.27 16.22
C VAL A 549 1.69 -34.62 14.88
N THR A 550 0.66 -34.55 14.04
CA THR A 550 0.73 -33.87 12.75
C THR A 550 0.08 -32.50 12.87
N PHE A 551 0.75 -31.48 12.34
CA PHE A 551 0.25 -30.12 12.23
C PHE A 551 -0.09 -29.81 10.77
N THR A 552 -1.22 -29.17 10.54
CA THR A 552 -1.66 -28.57 9.28
C THR A 552 -0.81 -27.36 8.93
N LYS A 553 -0.35 -26.62 9.94
CA LYS A 553 0.60 -25.49 9.82
C LYS A 553 1.87 -25.79 10.63
N PRO A 554 2.75 -26.68 10.13
CA PRO A 554 3.92 -27.11 10.90
C PRO A 554 4.94 -25.98 11.11
N TYR A 555 5.04 -25.00 10.20
CA TYR A 555 5.90 -23.85 10.41
C TYR A 555 5.52 -23.09 11.69
N ASP A 556 4.23 -22.75 11.86
CA ASP A 556 3.73 -22.00 13.02
C ASP A 556 4.07 -22.73 14.32
N ALA A 557 3.81 -24.04 14.37
CA ALA A 557 4.07 -24.89 15.54
C ALA A 557 5.56 -24.94 15.95
N TYR A 558 6.49 -24.96 14.98
CA TYR A 558 7.93 -25.05 15.25
C TYR A 558 8.68 -23.71 15.17
N SER A 559 7.99 -22.63 14.79
CA SER A 559 8.57 -21.29 14.63
C SER A 559 9.18 -20.73 15.93
N PHE A 560 8.78 -21.24 17.10
CA PHE A 560 9.32 -20.82 18.39
C PHE A 560 10.84 -21.00 18.51
N LEU A 561 11.46 -21.94 17.78
CA LEU A 561 12.92 -22.11 17.79
C LEU A 561 13.63 -20.84 17.29
N ASP A 562 13.11 -20.26 16.22
CA ASP A 562 13.61 -19.00 15.65
C ASP A 562 13.04 -17.81 16.44
N ARG A 563 11.72 -17.71 16.53
CA ARG A 563 10.99 -16.60 17.13
C ARG A 563 11.35 -16.35 18.60
N ASP A 564 11.44 -17.39 19.42
CA ASP A 564 11.60 -17.23 20.87
C ASP A 564 13.05 -17.40 21.34
N PHE A 565 13.84 -18.21 20.63
CA PHE A 565 15.21 -18.53 21.00
C PHE A 565 16.26 -18.01 20.01
N GLY A 566 15.86 -17.41 18.88
CA GLY A 566 16.76 -16.81 17.90
C GLY A 566 17.66 -17.81 17.18
N PHE A 567 17.20 -19.06 16.97
CA PHE A 567 17.90 -20.04 16.15
C PHE A 567 17.67 -19.82 14.65
N PHE A 568 18.11 -18.67 14.15
CA PHE A 568 17.89 -18.20 12.77
C PHE A 568 18.45 -19.12 11.66
N TRP A 569 19.40 -20.01 11.97
CA TRP A 569 20.04 -20.91 11.00
C TRP A 569 19.30 -22.24 10.82
N ILE A 570 18.26 -22.50 11.61
CA ILE A 570 17.41 -23.68 11.41
C ILE A 570 16.47 -23.38 10.24
N ASN A 571 16.99 -23.55 9.01
CA ASN A 571 16.21 -23.41 7.80
C ASN A 571 15.10 -24.47 7.81
N GLU A 572 13.85 -24.05 7.70
CA GLU A 572 12.69 -24.94 7.62
C GLU A 572 12.48 -25.84 8.87
N PRO A 573 12.17 -25.26 10.05
CA PRO A 573 11.93 -26.05 11.27
C PRO A 573 10.75 -27.02 11.14
N GLN A 574 9.90 -26.88 10.11
CA GLN A 574 8.86 -27.84 9.74
C GLN A 574 9.39 -29.18 9.20
N ASP A 575 10.63 -29.26 8.69
CA ASP A 575 11.23 -30.50 8.21
C ASP A 575 11.69 -31.40 9.38
N PRO A 576 11.17 -32.63 9.54
CA PRO A 576 11.61 -33.56 10.57
C PRO A 576 13.11 -33.89 10.54
N ALA A 577 13.77 -33.87 9.38
CA ALA A 577 15.21 -34.12 9.26
C ALA A 577 16.02 -32.98 9.90
N VAL A 578 15.61 -31.73 9.63
CA VAL A 578 16.20 -30.53 10.22
C VAL A 578 16.03 -30.54 11.74
N ARG A 579 14.84 -30.86 12.25
CA ARG A 579 14.60 -30.95 13.70
C ARG A 579 15.42 -32.04 14.37
N ARG A 580 15.61 -33.20 13.71
CA ARG A 580 16.48 -34.26 14.22
C ARG A 580 17.92 -33.80 14.32
N GLN A 581 18.44 -33.16 13.28
CA GLN A 581 19.80 -32.59 13.29
C GLN A 581 19.95 -31.52 14.39
N PHE A 582 18.96 -30.64 14.56
CA PHE A 582 18.94 -29.69 15.66
C PHE A 582 18.99 -30.40 17.01
N MET A 583 18.20 -31.45 17.22
CA MET A 583 18.19 -32.22 18.46
C MET A 583 19.51 -32.95 18.73
N ASP A 584 20.15 -33.50 17.70
CA ASP A 584 21.48 -34.12 17.82
C ASP A 584 22.50 -33.09 18.30
N ASN A 585 22.54 -31.92 17.65
CA ASN A 585 23.39 -30.80 18.06
C ASN A 585 23.05 -30.28 19.46
N TYR A 586 21.76 -30.13 19.79
CA TYR A 586 21.28 -29.65 21.08
C TYR A 586 21.67 -30.58 22.24
N ASN A 587 21.71 -31.90 21.99
CA ASN A 587 22.14 -32.87 22.99
C ASN A 587 23.67 -32.98 23.09
N GLN A 588 24.39 -32.66 22.01
CA GLN A 588 25.84 -32.75 21.94
C GLN A 588 26.53 -31.51 22.54
N TYR A 589 25.99 -30.33 22.29
CA TYR A 589 26.62 -29.05 22.62
C TYR A 589 26.01 -28.43 23.87
N SER A 590 26.83 -27.74 24.68
CA SER A 590 26.31 -26.78 25.66
C SER A 590 25.57 -25.63 24.98
N GLU A 591 24.77 -24.85 25.73
CA GLU A 591 24.04 -23.71 25.16
C GLU A 591 24.96 -22.74 24.41
N PHE A 592 26.13 -22.42 24.99
CA PHE A 592 27.13 -21.57 24.35
C PHE A 592 27.65 -22.19 23.04
N GLU A 593 28.03 -23.47 23.08
CA GLU A 593 28.57 -24.17 21.92
C GLU A 593 27.54 -24.29 20.80
N LEU A 594 26.25 -24.47 21.12
CA LEU A 594 25.18 -24.57 20.14
C LEU A 594 24.97 -23.25 19.39
N TYR A 595 24.86 -22.12 20.09
CA TYR A 595 24.79 -20.81 19.43
C TYR A 595 26.07 -20.50 18.65
N SER A 596 27.24 -20.81 19.23
CA SER A 596 28.54 -20.65 18.56
C SER A 596 28.62 -21.48 17.28
N TYR A 597 28.12 -22.73 17.29
CA TYR A 597 28.07 -23.63 16.15
C TYR A 597 27.25 -23.00 15.02
N TYR A 598 26.01 -22.57 15.30
CA TYR A 598 25.15 -21.99 14.27
C TYR A 598 25.68 -20.67 13.71
N LEU A 599 26.31 -19.82 14.53
CA LEU A 599 26.99 -18.64 14.04
C LEU A 599 28.18 -18.98 13.12
N CYS A 600 28.93 -20.03 13.43
CA CYS A 600 30.04 -20.51 12.60
C CYS A 600 29.55 -21.13 11.28
N GLU A 601 28.50 -21.95 11.31
CA GLU A 601 27.88 -22.51 10.10
C GLU A 601 27.38 -21.39 9.17
N ALA A 602 26.77 -20.36 9.77
CA ALA A 602 26.31 -19.15 9.08
C ALA A 602 27.45 -18.27 8.53
N GLY A 603 28.70 -18.52 8.92
CA GLY A 603 29.86 -17.75 8.49
C GLY A 603 29.97 -16.37 9.14
N ILE A 604 29.41 -16.18 10.34
CA ILE A 604 29.52 -14.93 11.10
C ILE A 604 30.92 -14.80 11.71
N ASP A 605 31.61 -13.70 11.42
CA ASP A 605 32.93 -13.41 11.97
C ASP A 605 32.82 -12.58 13.27
N TYR A 606 32.75 -13.26 14.41
CA TYR A 606 32.64 -12.65 15.74
C TYR A 606 33.79 -13.02 16.69
N LYS A 607 34.80 -13.75 16.18
CA LYS A 607 35.91 -14.29 16.97
C LYS A 607 37.24 -13.61 16.63
N ASN A 608 38.15 -13.65 17.58
CA ASN A 608 39.58 -13.41 17.38
C ASN A 608 40.24 -14.60 16.69
N SER A 609 41.47 -14.41 16.20
CA SER A 609 42.27 -15.50 15.60
C SER A 609 42.54 -16.67 16.56
N ASN A 610 42.54 -16.42 17.88
CA ASN A 610 42.68 -17.44 18.92
C ASN A 610 41.35 -18.13 19.31
N GLY A 611 40.24 -17.82 18.64
CA GLY A 611 38.92 -18.41 18.89
C GLY A 611 38.11 -17.76 20.02
N SER A 612 38.69 -16.83 20.79
CA SER A 612 37.95 -16.06 21.80
C SER A 612 36.97 -15.07 21.17
N LEU A 613 35.96 -14.64 21.93
CA LEU A 613 35.02 -13.60 21.47
C LEU A 613 35.77 -12.30 21.18
N ASN A 614 35.47 -11.69 20.03
CA ASN A 614 35.93 -10.36 19.68
C ASN A 614 34.79 -9.37 19.95
N TYR A 615 34.88 -8.63 21.06
CA TYR A 615 33.80 -7.74 21.48
C TYR A 615 33.58 -6.55 20.55
N ASP A 616 34.63 -6.07 19.86
CA ASP A 616 34.47 -5.03 18.84
C ASP A 616 33.64 -5.52 17.65
N LYS A 617 33.96 -6.70 17.11
CA LYS A 617 33.16 -7.31 16.03
C LYS A 617 31.73 -7.59 16.46
N ILE A 618 31.55 -8.11 17.68
CA ILE A 618 30.21 -8.38 18.22
C ILE A 618 29.43 -7.08 18.36
N TYR A 619 30.05 -6.02 18.88
CA TYR A 619 29.42 -4.71 19.02
C TYR A 619 28.90 -4.18 17.69
N ASP A 620 29.70 -4.24 16.63
CA ASP A 620 29.28 -3.84 15.28
C ASP A 620 28.14 -4.71 14.73
N LEU A 621 28.26 -6.04 14.88
CA LEU A 621 27.26 -6.97 14.40
C LEU A 621 25.90 -6.78 15.09
N ILE A 622 25.88 -6.52 16.41
CA ILE A 622 24.62 -6.29 17.11
C ILE A 622 24.05 -4.88 16.82
N LYS A 623 24.92 -3.88 16.61
CA LYS A 623 24.52 -2.49 16.30
C LYS A 623 23.74 -2.38 15.00
N TYR A 624 24.11 -3.16 13.98
CA TYR A 624 23.47 -3.15 12.65
C TYR A 624 22.72 -4.44 12.31
N GLY A 625 22.59 -5.36 13.28
CA GLY A 625 22.06 -6.70 13.03
C GLY A 625 20.53 -6.75 12.91
N GLU A 626 19.83 -5.77 13.49
CA GLU A 626 18.41 -5.56 13.22
C GLU A 626 18.23 -4.92 11.85
N THR A 627 17.81 -5.72 10.89
CA THR A 627 17.68 -5.31 9.49
C THR A 627 16.22 -5.06 9.15
N GLU A 628 15.90 -3.83 8.77
CA GLU A 628 14.64 -3.48 8.15
C GLU A 628 14.78 -3.38 6.63
N MET A 629 13.65 -3.50 5.93
CA MET A 629 13.59 -3.22 4.50
C MET A 629 14.03 -1.77 4.21
N LEU A 630 14.64 -1.54 3.05
CA LEU A 630 14.93 -0.18 2.57
C LEU A 630 13.65 0.67 2.53
N ALA A 631 12.59 0.11 1.94
CA ALA A 631 11.22 0.61 1.96
C ALA A 631 10.27 -0.60 1.94
N GLY A 632 9.09 -0.49 2.56
CA GLY A 632 8.05 -1.53 2.49
C GLY A 632 7.29 -1.76 3.79
N GLY A 633 7.93 -1.49 4.93
CA GLY A 633 7.42 -1.91 6.24
C GLY A 633 7.39 -3.44 6.38
N GLY A 634 7.93 -3.96 7.48
CA GLY A 634 7.98 -5.40 7.74
C GLY A 634 8.59 -5.69 9.10
N PRO A 635 8.47 -6.91 9.62
CA PRO A 635 9.19 -7.28 10.83
C PRO A 635 10.68 -7.11 10.58
N ALA A 636 11.39 -6.49 11.52
CA ALA A 636 12.84 -6.41 11.43
C ALA A 636 13.41 -7.83 11.51
N LEU A 637 14.35 -8.16 10.61
CA LEU A 637 15.09 -9.41 10.68
C LEU A 637 16.21 -9.24 11.69
N VAL A 638 16.21 -10.07 12.73
CA VAL A 638 17.20 -10.05 13.82
C VAL A 638 18.10 -11.28 13.81
N ASN A 639 18.36 -11.79 12.62
CA ASN A 639 18.97 -13.09 12.32
C ASN A 639 20.02 -13.52 13.37
N GLU A 640 21.27 -13.04 13.24
CA GLU A 640 22.37 -13.43 14.12
C GLU A 640 22.44 -12.64 15.44
N THR A 641 21.71 -11.53 15.52
CA THR A 641 21.85 -10.55 16.61
C THR A 641 21.58 -11.17 17.97
N TYR A 642 20.50 -11.93 18.09
CA TYR A 642 20.15 -12.56 19.36
C TYR A 642 21.14 -13.66 19.75
N ALA A 643 21.59 -14.48 18.79
CA ALA A 643 22.60 -15.51 19.04
C ALA A 643 23.92 -14.90 19.58
N LEU A 644 24.36 -13.75 19.05
CA LEU A 644 25.52 -13.02 19.58
C LEU A 644 25.27 -12.51 21.01
N ILE A 645 24.10 -11.93 21.27
CA ILE A 645 23.69 -11.52 22.62
C ILE A 645 23.69 -12.71 23.59
N LYS A 646 23.23 -13.90 23.17
CA LYS A 646 23.28 -15.11 24.00
C LYS A 646 24.70 -15.50 24.39
N LEU A 647 25.66 -15.39 23.48
CA LEU A 647 27.06 -15.63 23.82
C LEU A 647 27.56 -14.64 24.90
N LEU A 648 27.16 -13.37 24.83
CA LEU A 648 27.48 -12.38 25.86
C LEU A 648 26.79 -12.71 27.21
N GLU A 649 25.50 -13.04 27.19
CA GLU A 649 24.73 -13.39 28.38
C GLU A 649 25.37 -14.56 29.14
N ILE A 650 25.78 -15.61 28.42
CA ILE A 650 26.43 -16.79 29.02
C ILE A 650 27.84 -16.47 29.51
N THR A 651 28.62 -15.69 28.73
CA THR A 651 30.00 -15.32 29.07
C THR A 651 30.06 -14.50 30.37
N PHE A 652 29.17 -13.52 30.51
CA PHE A 652 29.12 -12.64 31.67
C PHE A 652 28.15 -13.10 32.75
N LYS A 653 27.43 -14.21 32.53
CA LYS A 653 26.46 -14.80 33.46
C LYS A 653 25.39 -13.81 33.93
N THR A 654 24.92 -12.96 33.02
CA THR A 654 23.89 -11.95 33.27
C THR A 654 23.06 -11.70 32.02
N THR A 655 21.78 -11.38 32.19
CA THR A 655 20.92 -10.89 31.10
C THR A 655 20.72 -9.38 31.14
N LEU A 656 21.45 -8.67 32.02
CA LEU A 656 21.27 -7.25 32.31
C LEU A 656 19.83 -6.93 32.76
N ASP A 657 19.28 -7.83 33.58
CA ASP A 657 17.89 -7.82 34.05
C ASP A 657 16.84 -7.91 32.91
N LEU A 658 17.24 -8.32 31.71
CA LEU A 658 16.34 -8.60 30.59
C LEU A 658 15.95 -10.09 30.52
N SER A 659 14.94 -10.41 29.72
CA SER A 659 14.41 -11.75 29.49
C SER A 659 15.50 -12.67 28.96
N SER A 660 15.51 -13.93 29.39
CA SER A 660 16.45 -14.95 28.87
C SER A 660 16.07 -15.50 27.48
N LYS A 661 14.93 -15.06 26.95
CA LYS A 661 14.40 -15.35 25.60
C LYS A 661 14.45 -14.13 24.69
N TYR A 662 14.49 -14.37 23.39
CA TYR A 662 14.40 -13.33 22.37
C TYR A 662 13.00 -12.71 22.37
N CYS A 663 11.98 -13.57 22.34
CA CYS A 663 10.57 -13.22 22.32
C CYS A 663 9.78 -14.09 23.30
N SER A 664 8.65 -13.58 23.81
CA SER A 664 7.64 -14.38 24.51
C SER A 664 6.35 -14.33 23.71
N SER A 665 6.21 -15.31 22.85
CA SER A 665 5.19 -15.41 21.81
C SER A 665 3.78 -15.78 22.29
N GLN A 666 3.33 -15.24 23.41
CA GLN A 666 1.93 -15.32 23.85
C GLN A 666 1.00 -14.48 22.95
N ASN A 667 1.13 -14.59 21.62
CA ASN A 667 0.44 -13.75 20.63
C ASN A 667 0.64 -12.23 20.84
N MET A 668 1.75 -11.82 21.45
CA MET A 668 2.11 -10.41 21.65
C MET A 668 3.21 -9.97 20.69
N TYR A 669 2.91 -8.97 19.86
CA TYR A 669 3.78 -8.41 18.81
C TYR A 669 4.98 -7.58 19.32
N ASN A 670 5.44 -7.75 20.56
CA ASN A 670 6.42 -6.86 21.18
C ASN A 670 7.81 -7.51 21.36
N CYS A 671 8.40 -7.99 20.27
CA CYS A 671 9.67 -8.74 20.29
C CYS A 671 10.80 -7.97 19.61
N HIS A 672 11.18 -6.85 20.23
CA HIS A 672 12.22 -5.96 19.71
C HIS A 672 13.58 -6.23 20.36
N VAL A 673 14.55 -6.67 19.56
CA VAL A 673 15.93 -6.90 20.03
C VAL A 673 16.64 -5.59 20.39
N VAL A 674 16.16 -4.44 19.88
CA VAL A 674 16.68 -3.09 20.13
C VAL A 674 17.06 -2.86 21.60
N LYS A 675 16.19 -3.25 22.54
CA LYS A 675 16.43 -3.07 23.99
C LYS A 675 17.67 -3.84 24.44
N LYS A 676 17.79 -5.10 24.03
CA LYS A 676 18.94 -5.95 24.34
C LYS A 676 20.21 -5.45 23.67
N VAL A 677 20.15 -5.05 22.40
CA VAL A 677 21.29 -4.46 21.67
C VAL A 677 21.81 -3.24 22.45
N LYS A 678 20.94 -2.29 22.81
CA LYS A 678 21.32 -1.08 23.57
C LYS A 678 21.95 -1.42 24.92
N ALA A 679 21.32 -2.32 25.69
CA ALA A 679 21.82 -2.72 27.00
C ALA A 679 23.22 -3.35 26.89
N TRP A 680 23.41 -4.26 25.94
CA TRP A 680 24.69 -4.92 25.71
C TRP A 680 25.75 -3.97 25.15
N SER A 681 25.41 -3.10 24.20
CA SER A 681 26.31 -2.05 23.72
C SER A 681 26.81 -1.17 24.87
N HIS A 682 25.93 -0.70 25.75
CA HIS A 682 26.32 0.07 26.94
C HIS A 682 27.16 -0.75 27.92
N TYR A 683 26.83 -2.01 28.15
CA TYR A 683 27.61 -2.88 29.01
C TYR A 683 29.04 -3.06 28.50
N LEU A 684 29.22 -3.31 27.19
CA LEU A 684 30.53 -3.47 26.58
C LEU A 684 31.36 -2.18 26.67
N THR A 685 30.75 -1.02 26.42
CA THR A 685 31.40 0.29 26.55
C THR A 685 31.78 0.61 27.99
N ASN A 686 30.84 0.54 28.93
CA ASN A 686 31.04 0.96 30.33
C ASN A 686 32.02 0.06 31.10
N ASN A 687 32.18 -1.20 30.68
CA ASN A 687 33.15 -2.12 31.26
C ASN A 687 34.50 -2.13 30.54
N ASN A 688 34.76 -1.18 29.60
CA ASN A 688 36.00 -1.07 28.84
C ASN A 688 36.40 -2.38 28.11
N LEU A 689 35.40 -3.09 27.56
CA LEU A 689 35.63 -4.35 26.83
C LEU A 689 35.93 -4.15 25.35
N LEU A 690 35.65 -2.96 24.83
CA LEU A 690 35.91 -2.56 23.43
C LEU A 690 37.34 -2.04 23.30
N GLN A 691 38.06 -2.50 22.28
CA GLN A 691 39.42 -2.06 21.99
C GLN A 691 39.43 -0.86 21.03
N LEU A 692 38.35 -0.70 20.25
CA LEU A 692 38.16 0.38 19.30
C LEU A 692 37.15 1.41 19.83
N PRO A 693 37.22 2.67 19.37
CA PRO A 693 36.37 3.75 19.90
C PRO A 693 34.92 3.75 19.39
N HIS A 694 34.55 2.91 18.41
CA HIS A 694 33.16 2.74 17.89
C HIS A 694 32.39 4.07 17.66
N ASN A 695 33.08 5.04 17.06
CA ASN A 695 32.57 6.41 16.86
C ASN A 695 31.58 6.54 15.69
N GLU A 696 31.28 5.44 14.99
CA GLU A 696 30.37 5.44 13.85
C GLU A 696 28.97 5.86 14.28
N PRO A 697 28.18 6.51 13.40
CA PRO A 697 26.82 6.87 13.74
C PRO A 697 25.98 5.63 14.06
N VAL A 698 24.90 5.88 14.78
CA VAL A 698 23.85 4.90 15.13
C VAL A 698 23.27 4.19 13.90
N SER A 699 22.69 3.01 14.05
CA SER A 699 21.91 2.39 12.96
C SER A 699 20.72 3.27 12.58
N PHE A 700 20.29 3.24 11.31
CA PHE A 700 19.03 3.85 10.89
C PHE A 700 17.82 3.32 11.68
N ASN A 701 17.90 2.11 12.24
CA ASN A 701 16.84 1.45 13.00
C ASN A 701 16.86 1.81 14.49
N ALA A 702 17.84 2.59 14.96
CA ALA A 702 18.01 2.90 16.38
C ALA A 702 16.83 3.66 17.04
N PHE A 703 15.96 4.26 16.23
CA PHE A 703 14.86 5.14 16.64
C PHE A 703 13.47 4.70 16.17
N ASN A 704 13.33 3.46 15.68
CA ASN A 704 12.02 3.00 15.23
C ASN A 704 10.98 2.96 16.35
N HIS A 705 9.78 3.36 15.93
CA HIS A 705 8.65 3.89 16.73
C HIS A 705 7.73 2.81 17.26
#